data_AF-A0A3D1EV87-F1
#
_entry.id   AF-A0A3D1EV87-F1
#
_cell.length_a   1.000
_cell.length_b   1.000
_cell.length_c   1.000
_cell.angle_alpha   90.00
_cell.angle_beta   90.00
_cell.angle_gamma   90.00
#
_symmetry.space_group_name_H-M   'P 1'
#
loop_
_entity.id
_entity.type
_entity.pdbx_description
1 polymer ?
#
loop_
_entity_poly.entity_id
_entity_poly.type
_entity_poly.pdbx_seq_one_letter_code
_entity_poly.pdbx_strand_id
1 'polypeptide(L)'
;MGLVDSVAGNTLTGTAVNTIGSNTLLSSINDGNGVRFGSSSDLRVSLRDGSTVDVNFSDEQTIGEVIDTLNTAGGANFTASVNSDGSGLQIVDNTAGGNTTEITALNSSNAAVDLGLLRSDIDNDGTLEGDRVIAALNSKLLKSLRGGQGVTQDFALAPQVLDGTTLLSSLLNGAGLSTTGDATPDIRVSPKSTPTITNLDIDTATTVQDLIDLFDTQFGGALTLSIEGTSLRLTDNTGGVQNLFFSNFTSGDIAGELGFGPGVIATTTVLGNDVDPARLPTQDYGPGQISITNSAGTTTEVDLSAVRSVTDLIDTLNNSGAGIEVAMNTAGNGLVFTDTAGGSGDLTIADVGGSIASELNFAGTYSSGEAQTGDLDAQYISENTKLDNLRNGLGITRGKFVISDSSGSSATIDLTQGDEITIGDVLKEINSKGLQLNARVNDTGDGILIEDTGPGVVAIAVEEKGSSTAKSLGLLGTASTPGDDLDGSFEKTIEVLSTDTLQDVVDKITDSGIDVKASIINDGSANSPFRLNLLAGKSGKSGSFIFDDGGLGLGTQNLVEAKNAKVFFGSSDPAKGVAITSTSNTITSVVPGVTINLKNASTSSVRLVVDRDNEAASEAVNKFVEDFNAVIEIINTYDAYDADTETRGILLGDSTLSRVSQALYSMVSSRNSDVSGIYNTLTQVGVKVGSGGTISFDSAKFTEALDTDRDSVEKLFSLRTTETDEDTNEITVTASGFGYDFSQLLNRLTDTDGTVQSKLDTISNQLELNNDRIDNLNDLLDDKRLRLQTEFNAMELALAEMQSQSSALTTLASLATNSSSSG
;
A
#
# COMPACT_ATOMS: atom_id res chain seq x y z
N MET A 1 -20.13 14.13 -17.01
CA MET A 1 -21.02 12.96 -17.26
C MET A 1 -20.84 12.39 -18.66
N GLY A 2 -20.21 13.07 -19.63
CA GLY A 2 -19.98 12.49 -20.96
C GLY A 2 -21.21 12.39 -21.87
N LEU A 3 -22.42 12.62 -21.34
CA LEU A 3 -23.69 12.40 -22.06
C LEU A 3 -24.21 13.65 -22.81
N VAL A 4 -23.32 14.42 -23.45
CA VAL A 4 -23.75 15.60 -24.23
C VAL A 4 -23.98 15.18 -25.68
N ASP A 5 -24.97 14.31 -25.91
CA ASP A 5 -25.42 13.98 -27.26
C ASP A 5 -26.90 13.58 -27.32
N SER A 6 -27.49 13.59 -28.51
CA SER A 6 -28.88 13.16 -28.74
C SER A 6 -28.94 12.08 -29.80
N VAL A 7 -29.54 10.94 -29.47
CA VAL A 7 -29.67 9.77 -30.35
C VAL A 7 -31.13 9.45 -30.61
N ALA A 8 -31.43 8.94 -31.81
CA ALA A 8 -32.78 8.51 -32.19
C ALA A 8 -33.13 7.09 -31.70
N GLY A 9 -32.15 6.33 -31.20
CA GLY A 9 -32.32 4.99 -30.64
C GLY A 9 -32.59 4.99 -29.13
N ASN A 10 -32.72 3.79 -28.55
CA ASN A 10 -32.96 3.60 -27.11
C ASN A 10 -31.69 3.70 -26.24
N THR A 11 -30.50 3.82 -26.84
CA THR A 11 -29.21 3.80 -26.14
C THR A 11 -28.38 5.01 -26.51
N LEU A 12 -27.96 5.80 -25.50
CA LEU A 12 -27.07 6.96 -25.62
C LEU A 12 -25.70 6.61 -25.04
N THR A 13 -24.68 6.51 -25.89
CA THR A 13 -23.29 6.30 -25.47
C THR A 13 -22.62 7.67 -25.22
N GLY A 14 -22.15 7.91 -24.00
CA GLY A 14 -21.43 9.13 -23.64
C GLY A 14 -19.94 9.08 -24.00
N THR A 15 -19.29 10.25 -24.03
CA THR A 15 -17.83 10.33 -24.14
C THR A 15 -17.14 9.86 -22.84
N ALA A 16 -15.90 9.38 -22.98
CA ALA A 16 -15.08 8.98 -21.84
C ALA A 16 -14.99 10.13 -20.80
N VAL A 17 -15.31 9.81 -19.55
CA VAL A 17 -15.30 10.79 -18.45
C VAL A 17 -13.93 10.86 -17.78
N ASN A 18 -13.14 9.79 -17.88
CA ASN A 18 -11.74 9.75 -17.47
C ASN A 18 -10.88 9.89 -18.73
N THR A 19 -10.19 11.02 -18.89
CA THR A 19 -9.34 11.32 -20.04
C THR A 19 -7.97 11.82 -19.59
N ILE A 20 -6.96 11.61 -20.42
CA ILE A 20 -5.63 12.20 -20.24
C ILE A 20 -5.56 13.56 -20.92
N GLY A 21 -4.74 14.44 -20.36
CA GLY A 21 -4.40 15.73 -20.94
C GLY A 21 -2.95 16.09 -20.66
N SER A 22 -2.53 17.28 -21.09
CA SER A 22 -1.12 17.71 -20.97
C SER A 22 -0.58 17.67 -19.53
N ASN A 23 -1.43 17.92 -18.52
CA ASN A 23 -1.05 17.95 -17.12
C ASN A 23 -1.21 16.60 -16.40
N THR A 24 -1.62 15.54 -17.12
CA THR A 24 -1.73 14.20 -16.53
C THR A 24 -0.35 13.70 -16.19
N LEU A 25 -0.12 13.37 -14.92
CA LEU A 25 1.15 12.83 -14.44
C LEU A 25 1.38 11.43 -14.99
N LEU A 26 2.59 11.14 -15.45
CA LEU A 26 2.95 9.79 -15.91
C LEU A 26 2.78 8.78 -14.79
N SER A 27 3.06 9.14 -13.54
CA SER A 27 2.83 8.24 -12.39
C SER A 27 1.35 7.88 -12.15
N SER A 28 0.40 8.51 -12.86
CA SER A 28 -1.04 8.24 -12.72
C SER A 28 -1.62 7.37 -13.83
N ILE A 29 -0.86 7.12 -14.90
CA ILE A 29 -1.28 6.23 -15.99
C ILE A 29 -0.89 4.78 -15.68
N ASN A 30 -1.43 3.83 -16.45
CA ASN A 30 -1.27 2.39 -16.26
C ASN A 30 -1.69 1.94 -14.86
N ASP A 31 -2.87 2.36 -14.41
CA ASP A 31 -3.41 2.09 -13.07
C ASP A 31 -2.52 2.55 -11.89
N GLY A 32 -1.63 3.52 -12.15
CA GLY A 32 -0.67 4.04 -11.18
C GLY A 32 0.72 3.44 -11.28
N ASN A 33 0.97 2.53 -12.23
CA ASN A 33 2.28 1.96 -12.51
C ASN A 33 3.20 2.89 -13.32
N GLY A 34 2.61 3.89 -13.97
CA GLY A 34 3.33 4.89 -14.76
C GLY A 34 4.14 4.34 -15.92
N VAL A 35 5.26 5.00 -16.24
CA VAL A 35 6.07 4.74 -17.44
C VAL A 35 7.52 4.48 -17.04
N ARG A 36 8.13 3.42 -17.56
CA ARG A 36 9.52 3.06 -17.32
C ARG A 36 10.40 3.52 -18.47
N PHE A 37 11.26 4.49 -18.19
CA PHE A 37 12.24 5.00 -19.16
C PHE A 37 13.57 4.24 -19.08
N GLY A 38 14.22 4.13 -20.23
CA GLY A 38 15.58 3.66 -20.36
C GLY A 38 16.61 4.75 -20.06
N SER A 39 17.88 4.37 -20.05
CA SER A 39 19.02 5.30 -19.94
C SER A 39 19.54 5.77 -21.30
N SER A 40 18.88 5.36 -22.37
CA SER A 40 19.20 5.60 -23.78
C SER A 40 17.90 5.58 -24.57
N SER A 41 17.94 5.90 -25.87
CA SER A 41 16.74 6.00 -26.72
C SER A 41 15.73 4.88 -26.45
N ASP A 42 14.50 5.27 -26.20
CA ASP A 42 13.45 4.37 -25.73
C ASP A 42 12.66 3.73 -26.86
N LEU A 43 12.41 4.49 -27.93
CA LEU A 43 11.61 4.04 -29.05
C LEU A 43 12.10 4.59 -30.37
N ARG A 44 11.72 3.91 -31.44
CA ARG A 44 11.92 4.32 -32.83
C ARG A 44 10.57 4.42 -33.52
N VAL A 45 10.28 5.57 -34.11
CA VAL A 45 9.15 5.79 -35.01
C VAL A 45 9.65 5.63 -36.45
N SER A 46 9.20 4.59 -37.14
CA SER A 46 9.37 4.36 -38.58
C SER A 46 8.18 4.97 -39.32
N LEU A 47 8.46 5.76 -40.36
CA LEU A 47 7.45 6.53 -41.09
C LEU A 47 7.18 5.95 -42.48
N ARG A 48 6.09 6.39 -43.10
CA ARG A 48 5.61 5.95 -44.42
C ARG A 48 6.61 6.17 -45.54
N ASP A 49 7.41 7.23 -45.46
CA ASP A 49 8.50 7.53 -46.40
C ASP A 49 9.75 6.66 -46.19
N GLY A 50 9.77 5.81 -45.15
CA GLY A 50 10.86 4.93 -44.76
C GLY A 50 11.93 5.59 -43.88
N SER A 51 11.75 6.86 -43.49
CA SER A 51 12.60 7.49 -42.49
C SER A 51 12.28 6.98 -41.08
N THR A 52 13.25 7.07 -40.18
CA THR A 52 13.12 6.63 -38.79
C THR A 52 13.56 7.72 -37.84
N VAL A 53 12.84 7.89 -36.73
CA VAL A 53 13.14 8.86 -35.68
C VAL A 53 13.28 8.12 -34.35
N ASP A 54 14.45 8.24 -33.73
CA ASP A 54 14.70 7.68 -32.39
C ASP A 54 14.37 8.75 -31.33
N VAL A 55 13.60 8.35 -30.32
CA VAL A 55 13.14 9.24 -29.25
C VAL A 55 13.67 8.73 -27.91
N ASN A 56 14.16 9.65 -27.10
CA ASN A 56 14.68 9.39 -25.77
C ASN A 56 13.93 10.24 -24.75
N PHE A 57 13.30 9.59 -23.80
CA PHE A 57 12.70 10.17 -22.61
C PHE A 57 13.71 10.05 -21.46
N SER A 58 13.67 10.94 -20.49
CA SER A 58 14.66 10.95 -19.40
C SER A 58 14.08 11.50 -18.11
N ASP A 59 13.32 12.59 -18.21
CA ASP A 59 12.90 13.38 -17.05
C ASP A 59 11.41 13.77 -17.10
N GLU A 60 10.69 13.36 -18.15
CA GLU A 60 9.28 13.69 -18.35
C GLU A 60 8.43 13.21 -17.17
N GLN A 61 7.62 14.10 -16.62
CA GLN A 61 6.71 13.86 -15.51
C GLN A 61 5.26 13.82 -15.96
N THR A 62 4.95 14.37 -17.12
CA THR A 62 3.58 14.53 -17.64
C THR A 62 3.42 14.04 -19.08
N ILE A 63 2.18 13.70 -19.45
CA ILE A 63 1.81 13.37 -20.83
C ILE A 63 2.12 14.54 -21.79
N GLY A 64 1.97 15.79 -21.33
CA GLY A 64 2.31 16.96 -22.14
C GLY A 64 3.80 17.00 -22.51
N GLU A 65 4.68 16.74 -21.54
CA GLU A 65 6.13 16.69 -21.78
C GLU A 65 6.50 15.53 -22.72
N VAL A 66 5.86 14.37 -22.59
CA VAL A 66 6.05 13.24 -23.53
C VAL A 66 5.65 13.63 -24.95
N ILE A 67 4.50 14.27 -25.12
CA ILE A 67 4.03 14.75 -26.43
C ILE A 67 4.99 15.81 -26.99
N ASP A 68 5.48 16.73 -26.16
CA ASP A 68 6.45 17.75 -26.57
C ASP A 68 7.79 17.13 -26.99
N THR A 69 8.29 16.13 -26.27
CA THR A 69 9.51 15.38 -26.63
C THR A 69 9.32 14.63 -27.96
N LEU A 70 8.21 13.93 -28.14
CA LEU A 70 7.86 13.23 -29.39
C LEU A 70 7.80 14.22 -30.57
N ASN A 71 7.07 15.32 -30.43
CA ASN A 71 6.92 16.34 -31.48
C ASN A 71 8.23 17.07 -31.78
N THR A 72 9.07 17.30 -30.76
CA THR A 72 10.39 17.89 -30.94
C THR A 72 11.31 16.96 -31.74
N ALA A 73 11.27 15.65 -31.46
CA ALA A 73 12.04 14.66 -32.20
C ALA A 73 11.52 14.45 -33.64
N GLY A 74 10.20 14.42 -33.83
CA GLY A 74 9.55 14.22 -35.12
C GLY A 74 9.56 15.44 -36.05
N GLY A 75 9.62 16.64 -35.49
CA GLY A 75 9.62 17.88 -36.26
C GLY A 75 8.39 18.02 -37.15
N ALA A 76 8.59 18.17 -38.47
CA ALA A 76 7.50 18.25 -39.44
C ALA A 76 7.03 16.88 -39.95
N ASN A 77 7.73 15.79 -39.60
CA ASN A 77 7.50 14.48 -40.20
C ASN A 77 6.33 13.74 -39.56
N PHE A 78 6.11 13.91 -38.27
CA PHE A 78 4.92 13.38 -37.59
C PHE A 78 4.44 14.33 -36.50
N THR A 79 3.22 14.11 -36.01
CA THR A 79 2.63 14.85 -34.90
C THR A 79 2.05 13.88 -33.88
N ALA A 80 2.55 13.92 -32.65
CA ALA A 80 1.99 13.22 -31.51
C ALA A 80 0.92 14.08 -30.81
N SER A 81 -0.19 13.45 -30.41
CA SER A 81 -1.24 14.08 -29.60
C SER A 81 -1.95 13.04 -28.74
N VAL A 82 -2.83 13.49 -27.85
CA VAL A 82 -3.82 12.61 -27.22
C VAL A 82 -4.83 12.20 -28.31
N ASN A 83 -5.26 10.95 -28.27
CA ASN A 83 -6.24 10.43 -29.22
C ASN A 83 -7.64 11.05 -29.02
N SER A 84 -8.52 10.86 -30.01
CA SER A 84 -9.84 11.48 -30.01
C SER A 84 -10.74 11.07 -28.84
N ASP A 85 -10.55 9.86 -28.28
CA ASP A 85 -11.28 9.35 -27.12
C ASP A 85 -10.68 9.78 -25.77
N GLY A 86 -9.49 10.39 -25.79
CA GLY A 86 -8.80 10.89 -24.61
C GLY A 86 -8.20 9.80 -23.72
N SER A 87 -8.10 8.55 -24.18
CA SER A 87 -7.66 7.41 -23.37
C SER A 87 -6.25 6.92 -23.67
N GLY A 88 -5.65 7.40 -24.77
CA GLY A 88 -4.32 7.02 -25.25
C GLY A 88 -3.62 8.15 -26.02
N LEU A 89 -2.46 7.82 -26.60
CA LEU A 89 -1.70 8.71 -27.47
C LEU A 89 -1.85 8.28 -28.92
N GLN A 90 -1.80 9.21 -29.86
CA GLN A 90 -1.77 8.94 -31.29
C GLN A 90 -0.55 9.61 -31.93
N ILE A 91 -0.03 9.02 -33.01
CA ILE A 91 0.98 9.62 -33.88
C ILE A 91 0.43 9.73 -35.30
N VAL A 92 0.33 10.95 -35.80
CA VAL A 92 -0.03 11.24 -37.20
C VAL A 92 1.24 11.42 -38.02
N ASP A 93 1.51 10.53 -38.94
CA ASP A 93 2.57 10.64 -39.94
C ASP A 93 2.17 11.62 -41.05
N ASN A 94 2.95 12.69 -41.19
CA ASN A 94 2.75 13.75 -42.19
C ASN A 94 3.58 13.51 -43.47
N THR A 95 4.32 12.42 -43.56
CA THR A 95 5.16 12.07 -44.71
C THR A 95 4.36 11.38 -45.81
N ALA A 96 4.87 11.47 -47.05
CA ALA A 96 4.26 10.81 -48.19
C ALA A 96 4.99 9.49 -48.48
N GLY A 97 4.30 8.36 -48.38
CA GLY A 97 4.87 7.05 -48.70
C GLY A 97 3.89 5.89 -48.55
N GLY A 98 4.32 4.70 -48.97
CA GLY A 98 3.49 3.47 -48.95
C GLY A 98 3.87 2.47 -47.86
N ASN A 99 4.91 2.74 -47.07
CA ASN A 99 5.24 1.92 -45.91
C ASN A 99 4.24 2.19 -44.79
N THR A 100 4.16 1.27 -43.83
CA THR A 100 3.35 1.41 -42.62
C THR A 100 4.12 2.22 -41.57
N THR A 101 3.45 3.16 -40.90
CA THR A 101 3.98 3.83 -39.71
C THR A 101 4.12 2.81 -38.59
N GLU A 102 5.28 2.70 -37.94
CA GLU A 102 5.51 1.70 -36.89
C GLU A 102 6.34 2.28 -35.76
N ILE A 103 6.03 1.91 -34.51
CA ILE A 103 6.81 2.25 -33.34
C ILE A 103 7.37 0.98 -32.73
N THR A 104 8.69 0.92 -32.59
CA THR A 104 9.42 -0.20 -31.97
C THR A 104 10.16 0.27 -30.73
N ALA A 105 10.29 -0.61 -29.73
CA ALA A 105 11.10 -0.35 -28.55
C ALA A 105 12.59 -0.43 -28.91
N LEU A 106 13.38 0.47 -28.34
CA LEU A 106 14.83 0.47 -28.44
C LEU A 106 15.46 0.19 -27.08
N ASN A 107 16.66 -0.42 -27.10
CA ASN A 107 17.48 -0.64 -25.89
C ASN A 107 16.75 -1.37 -24.74
N SER A 108 15.78 -2.23 -25.07
CA SER A 108 14.93 -2.92 -24.10
C SER A 108 14.13 -1.97 -23.19
N SER A 109 13.87 -0.74 -23.62
CA SER A 109 13.00 0.19 -22.90
C SER A 109 11.55 -0.28 -22.95
N ASN A 110 10.84 -0.13 -21.82
CA ASN A 110 9.41 -0.40 -21.72
C ASN A 110 8.56 0.84 -22.02
N ALA A 111 9.16 2.00 -22.28
CA ALA A 111 8.42 3.25 -22.42
C ALA A 111 7.38 3.20 -23.54
N ALA A 112 7.72 2.57 -24.69
CA ALA A 112 6.77 2.41 -25.80
C ALA A 112 5.55 1.56 -25.41
N VAL A 113 5.74 0.51 -24.59
CA VAL A 113 4.66 -0.35 -24.10
C VAL A 113 3.80 0.41 -23.08
N ASP A 114 4.46 1.05 -22.11
CA ASP A 114 3.80 1.76 -21.03
C ASP A 114 3.01 2.97 -21.56
N LEU A 115 3.50 3.66 -22.60
CA LEU A 115 2.79 4.74 -23.29
C LEU A 115 1.71 4.24 -24.26
N GLY A 116 1.56 2.93 -24.45
CA GLY A 116 0.62 2.33 -25.40
C GLY A 116 1.03 2.48 -26.86
N LEU A 117 2.25 2.91 -27.17
CA LEU A 117 2.68 3.26 -28.52
C LEU A 117 3.36 2.12 -29.30
N LEU A 118 3.78 1.01 -28.67
CA LEU A 118 4.54 -0.08 -29.34
C LEU A 118 3.70 -0.86 -30.37
N ARG A 119 3.43 -0.28 -31.55
CA ARG A 119 2.42 -0.73 -32.53
C ARG A 119 2.76 -0.32 -33.96
N SER A 120 2.01 -0.85 -34.92
CA SER A 120 2.02 -0.43 -36.33
C SER A 120 0.68 0.20 -36.71
N ASP A 121 0.68 1.11 -37.67
CA ASP A 121 -0.50 1.71 -38.30
C ASP A 121 -1.15 0.69 -39.26
N ILE A 122 -2.19 0.02 -38.77
CA ILE A 122 -2.79 -1.15 -39.42
C ILE A 122 -3.61 -0.78 -40.65
N ASP A 123 -4.37 0.32 -40.61
CA ASP A 123 -5.17 0.77 -41.75
C ASP A 123 -4.34 1.57 -42.76
N ASN A 124 -3.09 1.90 -42.38
CA ASN A 124 -2.11 2.63 -43.18
C ASN A 124 -2.69 3.98 -43.65
N ASP A 125 -3.59 4.55 -42.86
CA ASP A 125 -4.20 5.85 -43.12
C ASP A 125 -3.22 7.01 -42.79
N GLY A 126 -2.13 6.71 -42.09
CA GLY A 126 -1.13 7.65 -41.62
C GLY A 126 -1.30 8.03 -40.15
N THR A 127 -2.22 7.44 -39.41
CA THR A 127 -2.48 7.68 -38.00
C THR A 127 -2.29 6.40 -37.21
N LEU A 128 -1.21 6.33 -36.45
CA LEU A 128 -1.01 5.28 -35.47
C LEU A 128 -1.74 5.64 -34.18
N GLU A 129 -2.84 4.95 -33.92
CA GLU A 129 -3.57 5.03 -32.65
C GLU A 129 -2.91 4.13 -31.60
N GLY A 130 -2.48 4.71 -30.49
CA GLY A 130 -1.90 3.99 -29.37
C GLY A 130 -2.96 3.34 -28.47
N ASP A 131 -2.49 2.39 -27.67
CA ASP A 131 -3.32 1.69 -26.70
C ASP A 131 -3.76 2.59 -25.54
N ARG A 132 -4.83 2.17 -24.88
CA ARG A 132 -5.35 2.83 -23.69
C ARG A 132 -4.30 2.79 -22.57
N VAL A 133 -4.06 3.95 -21.95
CA VAL A 133 -3.13 4.12 -20.81
C VAL A 133 -3.84 4.47 -19.51
N ILE A 134 -5.15 4.71 -19.54
CA ILE A 134 -5.98 4.94 -18.35
C ILE A 134 -7.22 4.06 -18.35
N ALA A 135 -7.56 3.46 -17.22
CA ALA A 135 -8.77 2.65 -17.12
C ALA A 135 -10.04 3.52 -17.19
N ALA A 136 -11.16 2.87 -17.50
CA ALA A 136 -12.48 3.44 -17.28
C ALA A 136 -12.71 3.75 -15.78
N LEU A 137 -13.75 4.53 -15.46
CA LEU A 137 -14.08 4.87 -14.08
C LEU A 137 -14.30 3.62 -13.23
N ASN A 138 -13.62 3.52 -12.09
CA ASN A 138 -13.64 2.37 -11.18
C ASN A 138 -13.29 1.04 -11.87
N SER A 139 -12.42 1.07 -12.86
CA SER A 139 -11.96 -0.09 -13.61
C SER A 139 -10.45 -0.29 -13.47
N LYS A 140 -9.96 -1.38 -14.03
CA LYS A 140 -8.54 -1.68 -14.22
C LYS A 140 -8.27 -1.98 -15.69
N LEU A 141 -7.08 -1.65 -16.17
CA LEU A 141 -6.65 -2.00 -17.52
C LEU A 141 -6.38 -3.50 -17.59
N LEU A 142 -6.74 -4.13 -18.71
CA LEU A 142 -6.47 -5.55 -18.94
C LEU A 142 -4.97 -5.84 -18.93
N LYS A 143 -4.14 -4.90 -19.42
CA LYS A 143 -2.69 -5.01 -19.36
C LYS A 143 -2.10 -4.93 -17.95
N SER A 144 -2.88 -4.48 -16.96
CA SER A 144 -2.48 -4.44 -15.55
C SER A 144 -2.94 -5.67 -14.76
N LEU A 145 -3.68 -6.61 -15.36
CA LEU A 145 -4.09 -7.85 -14.69
C LEU A 145 -2.96 -8.87 -14.68
N ARG A 146 -3.12 -9.97 -13.93
CA ARG A 146 -2.12 -11.05 -13.83
C ARG A 146 -0.75 -10.50 -13.44
N GLY A 147 -0.73 -9.65 -12.42
CA GLY A 147 0.44 -8.95 -11.93
C GLY A 147 1.12 -8.00 -12.91
N GLY A 148 0.41 -7.56 -13.94
CA GLY A 148 0.95 -6.69 -14.99
C GLY A 148 1.52 -7.44 -16.20
N GLN A 149 1.34 -8.77 -16.24
CA GLN A 149 1.57 -9.56 -17.46
C GLN A 149 0.50 -9.27 -18.52
N GLY A 150 -0.70 -8.88 -18.08
CA GLY A 150 -1.84 -8.65 -18.93
C GLY A 150 -2.45 -9.94 -19.49
N VAL A 151 -3.31 -9.78 -20.48
CA VAL A 151 -3.87 -10.88 -21.27
C VAL A 151 -3.15 -10.97 -22.61
N THR A 152 -2.96 -12.19 -23.11
CA THR A 152 -2.20 -12.44 -24.34
C THR A 152 -2.84 -11.72 -25.52
N GLN A 153 -2.01 -11.01 -26.28
CA GLN A 153 -2.39 -10.26 -27.49
C GLN A 153 -2.28 -11.12 -28.74
N ASP A 154 -2.79 -12.36 -28.68
CA ASP A 154 -2.87 -13.21 -29.87
C ASP A 154 -3.94 -12.67 -30.82
N PHE A 155 -3.72 -12.83 -32.12
CA PHE A 155 -4.67 -12.42 -33.15
C PHE A 155 -6.08 -12.93 -32.84
N ALA A 156 -7.02 -12.00 -32.72
CA ALA A 156 -8.42 -12.36 -32.70
C ALA A 156 -8.81 -12.81 -34.11
N LEU A 157 -9.63 -13.86 -34.17
CA LEU A 157 -10.39 -14.15 -35.36
C LEU A 157 -11.69 -13.35 -35.27
N ALA A 158 -12.14 -12.78 -36.38
CA ALA A 158 -13.47 -12.21 -36.47
C ALA A 158 -14.49 -13.24 -35.98
N PRO A 159 -15.48 -12.82 -35.19
CA PRO A 159 -16.56 -13.70 -34.85
C PRO A 159 -17.25 -14.19 -36.11
N GLN A 160 -17.74 -15.45 -36.09
CA GLN A 160 -18.59 -15.93 -37.17
C GLN A 160 -19.90 -15.16 -37.14
N VAL A 161 -19.91 -13.99 -37.77
CA VAL A 161 -21.07 -13.13 -37.89
C VAL A 161 -21.56 -13.26 -39.32
N LEU A 162 -22.78 -13.78 -39.44
CA LEU A 162 -23.55 -13.65 -40.66
C LEU A 162 -24.27 -12.31 -40.58
N ASP A 163 -23.92 -11.38 -41.46
CA ASP A 163 -24.63 -10.13 -41.63
C ASP A 163 -24.92 -9.89 -43.12
N GLY A 164 -25.61 -8.80 -43.45
CA GLY A 164 -25.93 -8.46 -44.83
C GLY A 164 -24.69 -8.24 -45.72
N THR A 165 -23.55 -7.86 -45.13
CA THR A 165 -22.30 -7.59 -45.85
C THR A 165 -21.44 -8.83 -46.06
N THR A 166 -21.73 -9.94 -45.38
CA THR A 166 -21.02 -11.22 -45.54
C THR A 166 -21.06 -11.66 -46.99
N LEU A 167 -19.88 -11.94 -47.57
CA LEU A 167 -19.76 -12.43 -48.94
C LEU A 167 -20.31 -13.86 -49.03
N LEU A 168 -21.07 -14.18 -50.07
CA LEU A 168 -21.54 -15.56 -50.31
C LEU A 168 -20.37 -16.53 -50.52
N SER A 169 -19.24 -16.04 -51.04
CA SER A 169 -17.99 -16.80 -51.17
C SER A 169 -17.29 -17.07 -49.83
N SER A 170 -17.68 -16.38 -48.76
CA SER A 170 -17.13 -16.59 -47.42
C SER A 170 -17.94 -17.62 -46.62
N LEU A 171 -19.12 -18.02 -47.07
CA LEU A 171 -19.92 -19.05 -46.40
C LEU A 171 -19.19 -20.42 -46.41
N LEU A 172 -19.61 -21.32 -45.52
CA LEU A 172 -19.10 -22.68 -45.39
C LEU A 172 -17.58 -22.72 -45.14
N ASN A 173 -17.12 -21.91 -44.20
CA ASN A 173 -15.72 -21.70 -43.83
C ASN A 173 -14.85 -21.24 -45.02
N GLY A 174 -15.42 -20.44 -45.92
CA GLY A 174 -14.74 -19.91 -47.10
C GLY A 174 -14.71 -20.86 -48.30
N ALA A 175 -15.44 -21.97 -48.24
CA ALA A 175 -15.67 -22.80 -49.42
C ALA A 175 -16.59 -22.11 -50.44
N GLY A 176 -17.46 -21.21 -49.96
CA GLY A 176 -18.48 -20.54 -50.76
C GLY A 176 -19.61 -21.48 -51.20
N LEU A 177 -20.64 -20.92 -51.82
CA LEU A 177 -21.75 -21.70 -52.39
C LEU A 177 -21.34 -22.39 -53.70
N SER A 178 -21.88 -23.58 -53.95
CA SER A 178 -21.62 -24.37 -55.17
C SER A 178 -22.45 -23.95 -56.38
N THR A 179 -22.65 -22.63 -56.57
CA THR A 179 -23.45 -22.08 -57.68
C THR A 179 -22.84 -22.38 -59.04
N THR A 180 -23.66 -22.37 -60.09
CA THR A 180 -23.21 -22.71 -61.45
C THR A 180 -22.36 -21.64 -62.12
N GLY A 181 -22.41 -20.40 -61.63
CA GLY A 181 -21.68 -19.26 -62.18
C GLY A 181 -22.13 -18.89 -63.59
N ASP A 182 -23.35 -19.27 -63.99
CA ASP A 182 -23.92 -18.98 -65.30
C ASP A 182 -25.30 -18.30 -65.17
N ALA A 183 -26.24 -18.51 -66.09
CA ALA A 183 -27.58 -17.92 -66.01
C ALA A 183 -28.65 -19.00 -65.77
N THR A 184 -28.23 -20.19 -65.33
CA THR A 184 -29.13 -21.28 -64.99
C THR A 184 -29.61 -21.10 -63.55
N PRO A 185 -30.91 -21.30 -63.27
CA PRO A 185 -31.41 -21.18 -61.90
C PRO A 185 -30.73 -22.18 -60.95
N ASP A 186 -30.47 -21.75 -59.72
CA ASP A 186 -29.78 -22.52 -58.69
C ASP A 186 -30.74 -23.24 -57.74
N ILE A 187 -31.84 -22.58 -57.37
CA ILE A 187 -32.80 -23.08 -56.36
C ILE A 187 -34.25 -22.99 -56.84
N ARG A 188 -35.13 -23.75 -56.17
CA ARG A 188 -36.57 -23.83 -56.40
C ARG A 188 -37.31 -23.52 -55.12
N VAL A 189 -38.17 -22.51 -55.15
CA VAL A 189 -38.90 -22.05 -53.96
C VAL A 189 -40.37 -21.80 -54.27
N SER A 190 -41.28 -22.14 -53.34
CA SER A 190 -42.70 -21.75 -53.44
C SER A 190 -43.34 -21.48 -52.07
N PRO A 191 -44.13 -20.40 -51.92
CA PRO A 191 -44.90 -20.14 -50.70
C PRO A 191 -46.09 -21.10 -50.53
N LYS A 192 -46.59 -21.19 -49.30
CA LYS A 192 -47.75 -22.00 -48.87
C LYS A 192 -49.07 -21.56 -49.51
N SER A 193 -49.15 -20.34 -50.04
CA SER A 193 -50.37 -19.82 -50.69
C SER A 193 -50.54 -20.27 -52.15
N THR A 194 -49.48 -20.67 -52.84
CA THR A 194 -49.54 -21.05 -54.26
C THR A 194 -48.64 -22.25 -54.59
N PRO A 195 -49.11 -23.27 -55.32
CA PRO A 195 -48.31 -24.44 -55.70
C PRO A 195 -47.30 -24.17 -56.83
N THR A 196 -47.15 -22.92 -57.27
CA THR A 196 -46.25 -22.56 -58.37
C THR A 196 -44.81 -22.50 -57.85
N ILE A 197 -43.96 -23.39 -58.37
CA ILE A 197 -42.52 -23.39 -58.09
C ILE A 197 -41.86 -22.27 -58.90
N THR A 198 -41.17 -21.38 -58.21
CA THR A 198 -40.32 -20.35 -58.79
C THR A 198 -38.88 -20.86 -58.82
N ASN A 199 -38.24 -20.82 -59.99
CA ASN A 199 -36.82 -21.16 -60.10
C ASN A 199 -36.04 -19.85 -59.99
N LEU A 200 -35.10 -19.79 -59.06
CA LEU A 200 -34.33 -18.60 -58.75
C LEU A 200 -32.85 -18.85 -59.03
N ASP A 201 -32.25 -17.94 -59.78
CA ASP A 201 -30.82 -17.82 -60.05
C ASP A 201 -30.23 -16.88 -58.99
N ILE A 202 -29.21 -17.34 -58.25
CA ILE A 202 -28.54 -16.58 -57.19
C ILE A 202 -27.12 -16.17 -57.59
N ASP A 203 -26.66 -16.49 -58.79
CA ASP A 203 -25.30 -16.17 -59.29
C ASP A 203 -25.03 -14.66 -59.34
N THR A 204 -26.09 -13.84 -59.37
CA THR A 204 -25.98 -12.37 -59.34
C THR A 204 -25.77 -11.77 -57.95
N ALA A 205 -25.95 -12.57 -56.89
CA ALA A 205 -25.76 -12.13 -55.52
C ALA A 205 -24.29 -12.27 -55.11
N THR A 206 -23.72 -11.24 -54.48
CA THR A 206 -22.34 -11.26 -53.97
C THR A 206 -22.27 -11.33 -52.46
N THR A 207 -23.27 -10.76 -51.79
CA THR A 207 -23.43 -10.72 -50.34
C THR A 207 -24.72 -11.39 -49.91
N VAL A 208 -24.83 -11.70 -48.61
CA VAL A 208 -26.08 -12.20 -48.02
C VAL A 208 -27.22 -11.18 -48.17
N GLN A 209 -26.94 -9.87 -48.11
CA GLN A 209 -27.96 -8.85 -48.38
C GLN A 209 -28.45 -8.91 -49.82
N ASP A 210 -27.55 -9.12 -50.81
CA ASP A 210 -27.98 -9.28 -52.20
C ASP A 210 -28.91 -10.48 -52.36
N LEU A 211 -28.67 -11.57 -51.62
CA LEU A 211 -29.55 -12.74 -51.61
C LEU A 211 -30.91 -12.44 -50.99
N ILE A 212 -30.95 -11.69 -49.89
CA ILE A 212 -32.20 -11.25 -49.24
C ILE A 212 -32.99 -10.34 -50.20
N ASP A 213 -32.33 -9.34 -50.80
CA ASP A 213 -32.94 -8.40 -51.73
C ASP A 213 -33.47 -9.10 -52.99
N LEU A 214 -32.77 -10.15 -53.44
CA LEU A 214 -33.22 -11.01 -54.53
C LEU A 214 -34.51 -11.75 -54.17
N PHE A 215 -34.60 -12.33 -52.97
CA PHE A 215 -35.84 -12.95 -52.49
C PHE A 215 -36.99 -11.94 -52.40
N ASP A 216 -36.74 -10.78 -51.81
CA ASP A 216 -37.75 -9.73 -51.66
C ASP A 216 -38.24 -9.21 -53.01
N THR A 217 -37.34 -9.03 -53.98
CA THR A 217 -37.69 -8.60 -55.34
C THR A 217 -38.55 -9.64 -56.07
N GLN A 218 -38.26 -10.93 -55.90
CA GLN A 218 -38.97 -12.00 -56.61
C GLN A 218 -40.33 -12.32 -55.99
N PHE A 219 -40.43 -12.27 -54.67
CA PHE A 219 -41.64 -12.70 -53.94
C PHE A 219 -42.47 -11.54 -53.39
N GLY A 220 -41.99 -10.29 -53.44
CA GLY A 220 -42.73 -9.11 -53.00
C GLY A 220 -43.18 -9.18 -51.54
N GLY A 221 -42.38 -9.81 -50.68
CA GLY A 221 -42.65 -10.03 -49.26
C GLY A 221 -43.55 -11.24 -48.92
N ALA A 222 -44.04 -11.99 -49.92
CA ALA A 222 -44.77 -13.23 -49.69
C ALA A 222 -43.90 -14.31 -49.03
N LEU A 223 -42.63 -14.39 -49.45
CA LEU A 223 -41.55 -15.09 -48.78
C LEU A 223 -40.47 -14.07 -48.45
N THR A 224 -39.96 -14.12 -47.23
CA THR A 224 -38.88 -13.25 -46.78
C THR A 224 -37.75 -14.10 -46.23
N LEU A 225 -36.53 -13.80 -46.67
CA LEU A 225 -35.31 -14.32 -46.08
C LEU A 225 -34.81 -13.29 -45.05
N SER A 226 -34.31 -13.77 -43.93
CA SER A 226 -33.75 -12.90 -42.89
C SER A 226 -32.60 -13.63 -42.20
N ILE A 227 -31.68 -12.89 -41.62
CA ILE A 227 -30.57 -13.46 -40.86
C ILE A 227 -31.03 -13.70 -39.41
N GLU A 228 -30.61 -14.82 -38.84
CA GLU A 228 -30.80 -15.17 -37.43
C GLU A 228 -29.57 -15.92 -36.92
N GLY A 229 -28.70 -15.22 -36.17
CA GLY A 229 -27.40 -15.75 -35.75
C GLY A 229 -26.48 -16.00 -36.95
N THR A 230 -25.90 -17.19 -37.03
CA THR A 230 -25.09 -17.73 -38.14
C THR A 230 -25.92 -18.46 -39.20
N SER A 231 -27.25 -18.36 -39.11
CA SER A 231 -28.21 -19.09 -39.95
C SER A 231 -29.11 -18.15 -40.74
N LEU A 232 -29.66 -18.65 -41.84
CA LEU A 232 -30.70 -17.96 -42.60
C LEU A 232 -32.08 -18.47 -42.16
N ARG A 233 -33.01 -17.55 -41.91
CA ARG A 233 -34.41 -17.82 -41.63
C ARG A 233 -35.27 -17.49 -42.84
N LEU A 234 -36.00 -18.49 -43.32
CA LEU A 234 -37.02 -18.34 -44.34
C LEU A 234 -38.41 -18.29 -43.68
N THR A 235 -39.17 -17.24 -43.98
CA THR A 235 -40.53 -17.04 -43.46
C THR A 235 -41.53 -16.88 -44.59
N ASP A 236 -42.64 -17.61 -44.47
CA ASP A 236 -43.84 -17.44 -45.30
C ASP A 236 -44.83 -16.49 -44.64
N ASN A 237 -45.11 -15.37 -45.31
CA ASN A 237 -46.02 -14.34 -44.82
C ASN A 237 -47.43 -14.44 -45.43
N THR A 238 -47.72 -15.51 -46.17
CA THR A 238 -48.97 -15.65 -46.94
C THR A 238 -50.08 -16.39 -46.21
N GLY A 239 -49.75 -17.13 -45.14
CA GLY A 239 -50.72 -17.86 -44.32
C GLY A 239 -51.43 -19.02 -45.04
N GLY A 240 -50.87 -19.49 -46.15
CA GLY A 240 -51.44 -20.58 -46.94
C GLY A 240 -51.40 -21.95 -46.25
N VAL A 241 -52.25 -22.87 -46.69
CA VAL A 241 -52.42 -24.22 -46.12
C VAL A 241 -51.54 -25.29 -46.77
N GLN A 242 -50.85 -24.96 -47.86
CA GLN A 242 -49.91 -25.87 -48.50
C GLN A 242 -48.58 -25.88 -47.75
N ASN A 243 -47.67 -26.77 -48.12
CA ASN A 243 -46.32 -26.79 -47.55
C ASN A 243 -45.40 -25.82 -48.30
N LEU A 244 -44.49 -25.18 -47.59
CA LEU A 244 -43.39 -24.42 -48.15
C LEU A 244 -42.48 -25.39 -48.90
N PHE A 245 -41.98 -25.00 -50.07
CA PHE A 245 -41.07 -25.83 -50.84
C PHE A 245 -39.75 -25.08 -51.03
N PHE A 246 -38.64 -25.76 -50.76
CA PHE A 246 -37.28 -25.24 -50.96
C PHE A 246 -36.36 -26.38 -51.39
N SER A 247 -35.79 -26.33 -52.59
CA SER A 247 -34.89 -27.39 -53.08
C SER A 247 -33.88 -26.88 -54.10
N ASN A 248 -32.84 -27.67 -54.37
CA ASN A 248 -31.89 -27.42 -55.45
C ASN A 248 -32.58 -27.48 -56.82
N PHE A 249 -32.12 -26.68 -57.78
CA PHE A 249 -32.52 -26.76 -59.18
C PHE A 249 -31.61 -27.70 -59.98
N THR A 250 -30.30 -27.65 -59.71
CA THR A 250 -29.26 -28.50 -60.31
C THR A 250 -28.86 -29.65 -59.37
N SER A 251 -27.83 -30.43 -59.72
CA SER A 251 -27.33 -31.53 -58.90
C SER A 251 -26.45 -31.10 -57.71
N GLY A 252 -26.24 -29.79 -57.51
CA GLY A 252 -25.54 -29.23 -56.35
C GLY A 252 -26.39 -29.25 -55.08
N ASP A 253 -25.82 -28.82 -53.96
CA ASP A 253 -26.51 -28.77 -52.65
C ASP A 253 -26.70 -27.36 -52.10
N ILE A 254 -26.90 -26.38 -53.00
CA ILE A 254 -27.04 -24.95 -52.68
C ILE A 254 -28.10 -24.68 -51.61
N ALA A 255 -29.19 -25.45 -51.58
CA ALA A 255 -30.22 -25.34 -50.57
C ALA A 255 -29.69 -25.75 -49.18
N GLY A 256 -28.98 -26.87 -49.09
CA GLY A 256 -28.34 -27.32 -47.86
C GLY A 256 -27.21 -26.39 -47.42
N GLU A 257 -26.46 -25.85 -48.38
CA GLU A 257 -25.38 -24.86 -48.19
C GLU A 257 -25.89 -23.50 -47.67
N LEU A 258 -27.13 -23.12 -48.02
CA LEU A 258 -27.85 -21.98 -47.43
C LEU A 258 -28.52 -22.33 -46.08
N GLY A 259 -28.27 -23.52 -45.55
CA GLY A 259 -28.80 -24.02 -44.28
C GLY A 259 -30.15 -24.72 -44.38
N PHE A 260 -30.81 -24.77 -45.55
CA PHE A 260 -32.15 -25.34 -45.68
C PHE A 260 -32.14 -26.78 -46.23
N GLY A 261 -32.72 -27.72 -45.49
CA GLY A 261 -32.88 -29.10 -45.98
C GLY A 261 -33.76 -29.16 -47.26
N PRO A 262 -33.35 -29.88 -48.32
CA PRO A 262 -34.12 -29.92 -49.56
C PRO A 262 -35.45 -30.65 -49.37
N GLY A 263 -36.57 -30.00 -49.72
CA GLY A 263 -37.87 -30.65 -49.82
C GLY A 263 -39.07 -29.81 -49.38
N VAL A 264 -40.06 -30.53 -48.85
CA VAL A 264 -41.38 -30.03 -48.47
C VAL A 264 -41.38 -29.70 -46.98
N ILE A 265 -41.52 -28.42 -46.64
CA ILE A 265 -41.42 -27.90 -45.28
C ILE A 265 -42.82 -27.51 -44.77
N ALA A 266 -43.28 -28.18 -43.71
CA ALA A 266 -44.65 -28.02 -43.22
C ALA A 266 -44.87 -26.78 -42.33
N THR A 267 -43.79 -26.16 -41.84
CA THR A 267 -43.83 -24.99 -40.97
C THR A 267 -44.01 -23.69 -41.77
N THR A 268 -44.32 -22.59 -41.08
CA THR A 268 -44.45 -21.25 -41.70
C THR A 268 -43.13 -20.50 -41.66
N THR A 269 -42.25 -20.87 -40.74
CA THR A 269 -40.89 -20.36 -40.59
C THR A 269 -39.94 -21.53 -40.49
N VAL A 270 -38.79 -21.39 -41.12
CA VAL A 270 -37.72 -22.37 -41.13
C VAL A 270 -36.43 -21.63 -40.79
N LEU A 271 -35.79 -22.03 -39.71
CA LEU A 271 -34.41 -21.65 -39.43
C LEU A 271 -33.51 -22.68 -40.10
N GLY A 272 -32.58 -22.23 -40.92
CA GLY A 272 -31.55 -23.08 -41.51
C GLY A 272 -30.56 -23.59 -40.47
N ASN A 273 -29.69 -24.52 -40.89
CA ASN A 273 -28.44 -24.80 -40.21
C ASN A 273 -27.46 -23.64 -40.44
N ASP A 274 -26.43 -23.58 -39.59
CA ASP A 274 -25.39 -22.57 -39.69
C ASP A 274 -24.69 -22.63 -41.04
N VAL A 275 -24.52 -21.45 -41.66
CA VAL A 275 -23.84 -21.30 -42.95
C VAL A 275 -22.35 -21.01 -42.77
N ASP A 276 -21.84 -21.10 -41.53
CA ASP A 276 -20.44 -21.00 -41.13
C ASP A 276 -19.62 -19.97 -41.93
N PRO A 277 -19.82 -18.65 -41.75
CA PRO A 277 -19.00 -17.68 -42.45
C PRO A 277 -17.51 -17.82 -42.09
N ALA A 278 -16.63 -17.60 -43.07
CA ALA A 278 -15.18 -17.70 -42.91
C ALA A 278 -14.70 -16.71 -41.85
N ARG A 279 -13.94 -17.20 -40.88
CA ARG A 279 -13.25 -16.35 -39.92
C ARG A 279 -12.09 -15.65 -40.63
N LEU A 280 -12.14 -14.33 -40.67
CA LEU A 280 -11.00 -13.51 -41.08
C LEU A 280 -10.14 -13.25 -39.83
N PRO A 281 -8.80 -13.21 -39.94
CA PRO A 281 -8.02 -12.59 -38.89
C PRO A 281 -8.50 -11.14 -38.75
N THR A 282 -9.03 -10.79 -37.58
CA THR A 282 -9.27 -9.40 -37.23
C THR A 282 -7.99 -8.80 -36.70
N GLN A 283 -8.00 -7.47 -36.65
CA GLN A 283 -6.99 -6.58 -36.13
C GLN A 283 -6.03 -7.22 -35.10
N ASP A 284 -4.75 -6.86 -35.17
CA ASP A 284 -3.96 -6.86 -33.95
C ASP A 284 -4.73 -6.05 -32.91
N TYR A 285 -4.72 -6.53 -31.67
CA TYR A 285 -5.14 -5.88 -30.43
C TYR A 285 -6.36 -6.50 -29.75
N GLY A 286 -6.23 -6.58 -28.43
CA GLY A 286 -7.22 -7.04 -27.47
C GLY A 286 -7.22 -8.53 -27.24
N PRO A 287 -7.87 -8.95 -26.14
CA PRO A 287 -8.05 -10.36 -25.88
C PRO A 287 -8.82 -11.05 -27.00
N GLY A 288 -8.47 -12.30 -27.27
CA GLY A 288 -9.05 -13.07 -28.35
C GLY A 288 -10.54 -13.37 -28.21
N GLN A 289 -11.05 -14.17 -29.14
CA GLN A 289 -12.45 -14.53 -29.26
C GLN A 289 -12.85 -15.65 -28.29
N ILE A 290 -14.04 -15.55 -27.69
CA ILE A 290 -14.60 -16.61 -26.84
C ILE A 290 -15.96 -17.10 -27.37
N SER A 291 -16.33 -18.32 -26.97
CA SER A 291 -17.65 -18.92 -27.18
C SER A 291 -18.35 -19.08 -25.84
N ILE A 292 -19.63 -18.73 -25.80
CA ILE A 292 -20.47 -18.83 -24.61
C ILE A 292 -21.70 -19.63 -25.00
N THR A 293 -21.81 -20.84 -24.48
CA THR A 293 -23.01 -21.68 -24.57
C THR A 293 -23.81 -21.55 -23.28
N ASN A 294 -25.03 -21.01 -23.36
CA ASN A 294 -25.90 -20.86 -22.20
C ASN A 294 -26.73 -22.13 -21.91
N SER A 295 -27.47 -22.07 -20.81
CA SER A 295 -28.33 -23.14 -20.29
C SER A 295 -29.49 -23.52 -21.22
N ALA A 296 -29.86 -22.65 -22.16
CA ALA A 296 -30.83 -22.94 -23.21
C ALA A 296 -30.21 -23.71 -24.41
N GLY A 297 -28.88 -23.91 -24.40
CA GLY A 297 -28.12 -24.56 -25.45
C GLY A 297 -27.72 -23.62 -26.60
N THR A 298 -27.99 -22.32 -26.47
CA THR A 298 -27.59 -21.33 -27.48
C THR A 298 -26.12 -21.00 -27.30
N THR A 299 -25.32 -21.15 -28.36
CA THR A 299 -23.92 -20.73 -28.40
C THR A 299 -23.79 -19.38 -29.07
N THR A 300 -23.11 -18.45 -28.42
CA THR A 300 -22.81 -17.11 -28.93
C THR A 300 -21.31 -16.91 -28.92
N GLU A 301 -20.76 -16.51 -30.07
CA GLU A 301 -19.38 -16.11 -30.17
C GLU A 301 -19.25 -14.61 -29.86
N VAL A 302 -18.28 -14.26 -29.01
CA VAL A 302 -18.05 -12.88 -28.57
C VAL A 302 -16.63 -12.48 -28.92
N ASP A 303 -16.52 -11.36 -29.64
CA ASP A 303 -15.25 -10.73 -29.95
C ASP A 303 -14.84 -9.78 -28.82
N LEU A 304 -13.65 -10.01 -28.27
CA LEU A 304 -13.08 -9.21 -27.20
C LEU A 304 -11.86 -8.39 -27.68
N SER A 305 -11.56 -8.37 -28.98
CA SER A 305 -10.41 -7.65 -29.57
C SER A 305 -10.44 -6.13 -29.33
N ALA A 306 -11.60 -5.53 -29.09
CA ALA A 306 -11.69 -4.11 -28.74
C ALA A 306 -11.55 -3.81 -27.23
N VAL A 307 -11.52 -4.84 -26.38
CA VAL A 307 -11.58 -4.70 -24.92
C VAL A 307 -10.21 -4.30 -24.36
N ARG A 308 -10.18 -3.26 -23.52
CA ARG A 308 -8.93 -2.73 -22.89
C ARG A 308 -8.99 -2.57 -21.38
N SER A 309 -10.18 -2.53 -20.79
CA SER A 309 -10.40 -2.49 -19.34
C SER A 309 -11.43 -3.52 -18.88
N VAL A 310 -11.42 -3.86 -17.59
CA VAL A 310 -12.37 -4.81 -17.00
C VAL A 310 -13.81 -4.36 -17.23
N THR A 311 -14.06 -3.06 -17.25
CA THR A 311 -15.38 -2.51 -17.56
C THR A 311 -15.74 -2.71 -19.01
N ASP A 312 -14.81 -2.49 -19.95
CA ASP A 312 -15.08 -2.80 -21.37
C ASP A 312 -15.36 -4.30 -21.55
N LEU A 313 -14.71 -5.17 -20.76
CA LEU A 313 -14.92 -6.62 -20.79
C LEU A 313 -16.34 -6.96 -20.33
N ILE A 314 -16.72 -6.45 -19.16
CA ILE A 314 -18.07 -6.62 -18.59
C ILE A 314 -19.13 -6.10 -19.56
N ASP A 315 -18.94 -4.90 -20.10
CA ASP A 315 -19.89 -4.26 -21.00
C ASP A 315 -20.03 -5.04 -22.31
N THR A 316 -18.93 -5.47 -22.93
CA THR A 316 -18.96 -6.28 -24.16
C THR A 316 -19.65 -7.62 -23.93
N LEU A 317 -19.38 -8.29 -22.81
CA LEU A 317 -20.01 -9.58 -22.49
C LEU A 317 -21.50 -9.43 -22.20
N ASN A 318 -21.90 -8.43 -21.42
CA ASN A 318 -23.31 -8.15 -21.12
C ASN A 318 -24.12 -7.74 -22.35
N ASN A 319 -23.49 -7.05 -23.29
CA ASN A 319 -24.13 -6.62 -24.54
C ASN A 319 -24.00 -7.65 -25.68
N SER A 320 -23.34 -8.78 -25.45
CA SER A 320 -23.13 -9.83 -26.47
C SER A 320 -24.41 -10.54 -26.91
N GLY A 321 -25.47 -10.49 -26.10
CA GLY A 321 -26.70 -11.26 -26.33
C GLY A 321 -26.60 -12.74 -25.97
N ALA A 322 -25.49 -13.19 -25.34
CA ALA A 322 -25.27 -14.59 -24.99
C ALA A 322 -26.21 -15.15 -23.89
N GLY A 323 -27.09 -14.32 -23.31
CA GLY A 323 -27.99 -14.74 -22.23
C GLY A 323 -27.27 -14.93 -20.89
N ILE A 324 -26.27 -14.08 -20.63
CA ILE A 324 -25.50 -14.05 -19.38
C ILE A 324 -25.53 -12.63 -18.79
N GLU A 325 -25.26 -12.54 -17.49
CA GLU A 325 -24.95 -11.32 -16.77
C GLU A 325 -23.56 -11.46 -16.15
N VAL A 326 -22.68 -10.49 -16.38
CA VAL A 326 -21.32 -10.44 -15.85
C VAL A 326 -21.20 -9.23 -14.93
N ALA A 327 -20.66 -9.46 -13.74
CA ALA A 327 -20.43 -8.42 -12.74
C ALA A 327 -19.14 -8.68 -11.96
N MET A 328 -18.65 -7.66 -11.25
CA MET A 328 -17.60 -7.87 -10.25
C MET A 328 -18.12 -8.78 -9.12
N ASN A 329 -17.25 -9.66 -8.61
CA ASN A 329 -17.55 -10.46 -7.43
C ASN A 329 -17.72 -9.57 -6.18
N THR A 330 -18.26 -10.14 -5.11
CA THR A 330 -18.51 -9.42 -3.84
C THR A 330 -17.23 -8.84 -3.22
N ALA A 331 -16.09 -9.50 -3.44
CA ALA A 331 -14.78 -9.04 -2.96
C ALA A 331 -14.23 -7.84 -3.76
N GLY A 332 -14.63 -7.69 -5.03
CA GLY A 332 -14.20 -6.63 -5.93
C GLY A 332 -12.85 -6.87 -6.61
N ASN A 333 -12.33 -8.09 -6.57
CA ASN A 333 -11.08 -8.52 -7.22
C ASN A 333 -11.31 -9.46 -8.42
N GLY A 334 -12.52 -10.01 -8.58
CA GLY A 334 -12.88 -11.00 -9.58
C GLY A 334 -14.15 -10.67 -10.37
N LEU A 335 -14.47 -11.50 -11.36
CA LEU A 335 -15.74 -11.49 -12.09
C LEU A 335 -16.59 -12.70 -11.75
N VAL A 336 -17.91 -12.49 -11.78
CA VAL A 336 -18.94 -13.53 -11.71
C VAL A 336 -19.76 -13.44 -12.98
N PHE A 337 -19.95 -14.58 -13.64
CA PHE A 337 -20.81 -14.76 -14.78
C PHE A 337 -22.03 -15.56 -14.30
N THR A 338 -23.23 -15.06 -14.59
CA THR A 338 -24.50 -15.68 -14.22
C THR A 338 -25.32 -15.93 -15.48
N ASP A 339 -25.73 -17.17 -15.70
CA ASP A 339 -26.64 -17.53 -16.78
C ASP A 339 -28.04 -16.97 -16.51
N THR A 340 -28.60 -16.26 -17.49
CA THR A 340 -29.95 -15.67 -17.41
C THR A 340 -30.93 -16.25 -18.44
N ALA A 341 -30.48 -17.22 -19.26
CA ALA A 341 -31.27 -17.81 -20.34
C ALA A 341 -32.37 -18.77 -19.84
N GLY A 342 -32.25 -19.30 -18.61
CA GLY A 342 -33.30 -20.04 -17.91
C GLY A 342 -33.58 -21.46 -18.43
N GLY A 343 -32.59 -22.11 -19.05
CA GLY A 343 -32.68 -23.49 -19.52
C GLY A 343 -32.17 -24.53 -18.49
N SER A 344 -32.01 -25.79 -18.93
CA SER A 344 -31.55 -26.90 -18.08
C SER A 344 -30.15 -27.42 -18.42
N GLY A 345 -29.49 -26.81 -19.40
CA GLY A 345 -28.10 -27.10 -19.76
C GLY A 345 -27.11 -26.34 -18.88
N ASP A 346 -25.83 -26.67 -19.05
CA ASP A 346 -24.73 -26.02 -18.33
C ASP A 346 -24.27 -24.77 -19.07
N LEU A 347 -23.81 -23.75 -18.32
CA LEU A 347 -23.08 -22.62 -18.91
C LEU A 347 -21.69 -23.14 -19.32
N THR A 348 -21.31 -23.02 -20.59
CA THR A 348 -19.97 -23.36 -21.06
C THR A 348 -19.31 -22.13 -21.68
N ILE A 349 -18.11 -21.82 -21.24
CA ILE A 349 -17.28 -20.74 -21.79
C ILE A 349 -15.97 -21.36 -22.26
N ALA A 350 -15.60 -21.10 -23.51
CA ALA A 350 -14.36 -21.61 -24.08
C ALA A 350 -13.69 -20.58 -24.99
N ASP A 351 -12.37 -20.53 -24.98
CA ASP A 351 -11.58 -19.77 -25.93
C ASP A 351 -11.76 -20.34 -27.35
N VAL A 352 -12.07 -19.46 -28.31
CA VAL A 352 -12.17 -19.77 -29.74
C VAL A 352 -10.93 -19.29 -30.47
N GLY A 353 -10.45 -18.09 -30.13
CA GLY A 353 -9.17 -17.53 -30.54
C GLY A 353 -8.50 -16.82 -29.36
N GLY A 354 -7.17 -16.84 -29.29
CA GLY A 354 -6.44 -16.38 -28.11
C GLY A 354 -6.71 -17.24 -26.87
N SER A 355 -6.48 -16.68 -25.68
CA SER A 355 -6.51 -17.41 -24.40
C SER A 355 -7.14 -16.64 -23.23
N ILE A 356 -7.92 -15.58 -23.47
CA ILE A 356 -8.42 -14.71 -22.39
C ILE A 356 -9.25 -15.46 -21.35
N ALA A 357 -10.16 -16.36 -21.77
CA ALA A 357 -11.00 -17.08 -20.83
C ALA A 357 -10.17 -18.00 -19.94
N SER A 358 -9.15 -18.63 -20.49
CA SER A 358 -8.20 -19.44 -19.74
C SER A 358 -7.30 -18.59 -18.82
N GLU A 359 -6.79 -17.46 -19.32
CA GLU A 359 -5.86 -16.59 -18.58
C GLU A 359 -6.52 -15.85 -17.42
N LEU A 360 -7.79 -15.46 -17.58
CA LEU A 360 -8.60 -14.85 -16.54
C LEU A 360 -9.44 -15.90 -15.79
N ASN A 361 -9.15 -17.19 -15.98
CA ASN A 361 -9.68 -18.30 -15.20
C ASN A 361 -11.23 -18.42 -15.18
N PHE A 362 -11.89 -18.17 -16.32
CA PHE A 362 -13.33 -18.38 -16.50
C PHE A 362 -13.70 -19.31 -17.66
N ALA A 363 -12.71 -19.98 -18.28
CA ALA A 363 -12.97 -21.07 -19.21
C ALA A 363 -13.42 -22.34 -18.47
N GLY A 364 -14.50 -22.97 -18.93
CA GLY A 364 -15.01 -24.20 -18.34
C GLY A 364 -16.50 -24.45 -18.59
N THR A 365 -17.00 -25.54 -18.01
CA THR A 365 -18.42 -25.89 -17.99
C THR A 365 -18.93 -25.81 -16.55
N TYR A 366 -20.01 -25.07 -16.35
CA TYR A 366 -20.53 -24.65 -15.07
C TYR A 366 -22.00 -25.08 -14.93
N SER A 367 -22.22 -26.24 -14.30
CA SER A 367 -23.57 -26.78 -14.10
C SER A 367 -24.41 -26.02 -13.06
N SER A 368 -23.79 -25.13 -12.28
CA SER A 368 -24.48 -24.17 -11.41
C SER A 368 -25.16 -23.04 -12.18
N GLY A 369 -24.79 -22.84 -13.46
CA GLY A 369 -25.13 -21.63 -14.21
C GLY A 369 -24.30 -20.40 -13.78
N GLU A 370 -23.28 -20.58 -12.93
CA GLU A 370 -22.41 -19.50 -12.48
C GLU A 370 -20.93 -19.87 -12.64
N ALA A 371 -20.16 -18.98 -13.27
CA ALA A 371 -18.71 -19.05 -13.37
C ALA A 371 -18.06 -17.91 -12.58
N GLN A 372 -16.93 -18.17 -11.93
CA GLN A 372 -16.17 -17.16 -11.19
C GLN A 372 -14.70 -17.23 -11.57
N THR A 373 -14.07 -16.07 -11.73
CA THR A 373 -12.64 -15.98 -12.10
C THR A 373 -11.71 -16.25 -10.92
N GLY A 374 -12.17 -16.01 -9.68
CA GLY A 374 -11.26 -15.76 -8.56
C GLY A 374 -10.64 -14.36 -8.66
N ASP A 375 -9.49 -14.15 -8.02
CA ASP A 375 -8.74 -12.90 -8.16
C ASP A 375 -8.23 -12.74 -9.61
N LEU A 376 -8.34 -11.54 -10.16
CA LEU A 376 -7.77 -11.18 -11.46
C LEU A 376 -6.29 -10.74 -11.36
N ASP A 377 -5.74 -10.71 -10.14
CA ASP A 377 -4.38 -10.33 -9.81
C ASP A 377 -4.03 -8.95 -10.38
N ALA A 378 -4.87 -7.96 -10.07
CA ALA A 378 -4.63 -6.59 -10.52
C ALA A 378 -3.30 -6.08 -9.95
N GLN A 379 -2.39 -5.62 -10.80
CA GLN A 379 -1.09 -5.13 -10.39
C GLN A 379 -1.23 -3.92 -9.46
N TYR A 380 -0.70 -4.06 -8.24
CA TYR A 380 -0.62 -2.99 -7.24
C TYR A 380 0.80 -2.45 -7.08
N ILE A 381 1.80 -3.26 -7.45
CA ILE A 381 3.22 -2.94 -7.36
C ILE A 381 3.87 -3.08 -8.73
N SER A 382 4.62 -2.05 -9.11
CA SER A 382 5.51 -2.05 -10.26
C SER A 382 6.88 -1.51 -9.87
N GLU A 383 7.85 -1.59 -10.77
CA GLU A 383 9.18 -1.00 -10.58
C GLU A 383 9.16 0.51 -10.29
N ASN A 384 8.11 1.22 -10.73
CA ASN A 384 7.93 2.65 -10.49
C ASN A 384 7.23 2.96 -9.17
N THR A 385 6.70 1.95 -8.47
CA THR A 385 6.06 2.15 -7.18
C THR A 385 7.07 2.70 -6.20
N LYS A 386 6.84 3.93 -5.74
CA LYS A 386 7.70 4.59 -4.75
C LYS A 386 7.67 3.81 -3.44
N LEU A 387 8.83 3.70 -2.79
CA LEU A 387 8.96 3.00 -1.51
C LEU A 387 8.06 3.60 -0.43
N ASP A 388 7.88 4.93 -0.44
CA ASP A 388 6.98 5.64 0.49
C ASP A 388 5.50 5.31 0.27
N ASN A 389 5.11 4.86 -0.93
CA ASN A 389 3.74 4.46 -1.24
C ASN A 389 3.45 3.01 -0.84
N LEU A 390 4.49 2.20 -0.59
CA LEU A 390 4.32 0.82 -0.15
C LEU A 390 3.64 0.72 1.20
N ARG A 391 3.07 -0.46 1.46
CA ARG A 391 2.33 -0.75 2.69
C ARG A 391 1.31 0.32 2.96
N ASN A 392 0.55 0.68 1.93
CA ASN A 392 -0.52 1.64 2.04
C ASN A 392 -0.01 3.03 2.51
N GLY A 393 1.05 3.53 1.87
CA GLY A 393 1.61 4.86 2.18
C GLY A 393 2.31 4.97 3.52
N LEU A 394 2.56 3.85 4.22
CA LEU A 394 3.41 3.82 5.42
C LEU A 394 4.89 3.92 5.07
N GLY A 395 5.21 3.60 3.82
CA GLY A 395 6.56 3.45 3.36
C GLY A 395 7.26 2.23 3.96
N ILE A 396 8.58 2.20 3.74
CA ILE A 396 9.47 1.22 4.37
C ILE A 396 10.41 1.92 5.32
N THR A 397 10.82 1.22 6.37
CA THR A 397 11.98 1.63 7.16
C THR A 397 13.22 1.45 6.30
N ARG A 398 13.97 2.53 6.03
CA ARG A 398 15.27 2.43 5.34
C ARG A 398 16.31 1.83 6.29
N GLY A 399 17.01 0.79 5.85
CA GLY A 399 17.85 -0.04 6.69
C GLY A 399 18.63 -1.06 5.87
N LYS A 400 19.18 -2.08 6.55
CA LYS A 400 20.00 -3.11 5.92
C LYS A 400 19.45 -4.49 6.24
N PHE A 401 19.52 -5.37 5.27
CA PHE A 401 19.16 -6.77 5.45
C PHE A 401 20.12 -7.67 4.67
N VAL A 402 20.14 -8.95 4.98
CA VAL A 402 21.01 -9.94 4.34
C VAL A 402 20.14 -10.89 3.54
N ILE A 403 20.50 -11.11 2.28
CA ILE A 403 19.92 -12.19 1.47
C ILE A 403 20.98 -13.27 1.31
N SER A 404 20.58 -14.52 1.50
CA SER A 404 21.36 -15.72 1.20
C SER A 404 20.72 -16.46 0.05
N ASP A 405 21.49 -16.76 -1.00
CA ASP A 405 21.03 -17.55 -2.16
C ASP A 405 21.06 -19.06 -1.87
N SER A 406 20.53 -19.85 -2.81
CA SER A 406 20.46 -21.31 -2.67
C SER A 406 21.80 -22.03 -2.76
N SER A 407 22.89 -21.32 -3.09
CA SER A 407 24.27 -21.84 -3.02
C SER A 407 24.87 -21.70 -1.62
N GLY A 408 24.23 -20.93 -0.73
CA GLY A 408 24.72 -20.56 0.59
C GLY A 408 25.58 -19.30 0.60
N SER A 409 25.66 -18.57 -0.52
CA SER A 409 26.33 -17.27 -0.59
C SER A 409 25.39 -16.20 -0.05
N SER A 410 25.92 -15.19 0.66
CA SER A 410 25.10 -14.11 1.21
C SER A 410 25.66 -12.73 0.91
N ALA A 411 24.76 -11.77 0.76
CA ALA A 411 25.10 -10.37 0.54
C ALA A 411 24.22 -9.47 1.41
N THR A 412 24.79 -8.34 1.85
CA THR A 412 24.02 -7.28 2.52
C THR A 412 23.43 -6.33 1.48
N ILE A 413 22.13 -6.10 1.59
CA ILE A 413 21.39 -5.07 0.87
C ILE A 413 21.30 -3.84 1.76
N ASP A 414 21.64 -2.66 1.23
CA ASP A 414 21.78 -1.44 2.02
C ASP A 414 20.96 -0.29 1.44
N LEU A 415 19.77 -0.06 1.99
CA LEU A 415 18.87 1.01 1.56
C LEU A 415 19.05 2.30 2.39
N THR A 416 20.14 2.41 3.17
CA THR A 416 20.40 3.57 4.04
C THR A 416 20.95 4.78 3.29
N GLN A 417 21.38 4.60 2.03
CA GLN A 417 22.01 5.64 1.24
C GLN A 417 21.02 6.72 0.81
N GLY A 418 19.74 6.36 0.62
CA GLY A 418 18.69 7.30 0.26
C GLY A 418 18.39 7.33 -1.24
N ASP A 419 19.24 6.72 -2.05
CA ASP A 419 19.16 6.75 -3.51
C ASP A 419 18.11 5.79 -4.06
N GLU A 420 17.67 4.79 -3.27
CA GLU A 420 16.59 3.89 -3.65
C GLU A 420 15.24 4.57 -3.37
N ILE A 421 14.53 4.98 -4.41
CA ILE A 421 13.26 5.71 -4.30
C ILE A 421 12.08 4.81 -4.66
N THR A 422 12.29 3.86 -5.56
CA THR A 422 11.24 2.94 -6.04
C THR A 422 11.57 1.47 -5.78
N ILE A 423 10.58 0.60 -5.98
CA ILE A 423 10.77 -0.85 -6.00
C ILE A 423 11.83 -1.23 -7.03
N GLY A 424 11.83 -0.63 -8.22
CA GLY A 424 12.82 -0.89 -9.26
C GLY A 424 14.25 -0.63 -8.80
N ASP A 425 14.47 0.41 -7.99
CA ASP A 425 15.79 0.67 -7.40
C ASP A 425 16.20 -0.42 -6.41
N VAL A 426 15.25 -0.90 -5.59
CA VAL A 426 15.48 -2.03 -4.67
C VAL A 426 15.80 -3.32 -5.44
N LEU A 427 15.08 -3.61 -6.52
CA LEU A 427 15.34 -4.78 -7.36
C LEU A 427 16.74 -4.71 -8.00
N LYS A 428 17.13 -3.54 -8.53
CA LYS A 428 18.48 -3.30 -9.06
C LYS A 428 19.55 -3.49 -7.98
N GLU A 429 19.32 -2.95 -6.79
CA GLU A 429 20.25 -3.08 -5.66
C GLU A 429 20.44 -4.55 -5.26
N ILE A 430 19.36 -5.34 -5.21
CA ILE A 430 19.43 -6.79 -4.95
C ILE A 430 20.19 -7.52 -6.06
N ASN A 431 19.78 -7.32 -7.33
CA ASN A 431 20.36 -8.01 -8.48
C ASN A 431 21.82 -7.63 -8.73
N SER A 432 22.27 -6.47 -8.26
CA SER A 432 23.67 -6.02 -8.36
C SER A 432 24.65 -6.77 -7.46
N LYS A 433 24.16 -7.57 -6.49
CA LYS A 433 25.04 -8.20 -5.48
C LYS A 433 25.79 -9.43 -5.94
N GLY A 434 25.54 -9.93 -7.16
CA GLY A 434 26.22 -11.09 -7.72
C GLY A 434 25.86 -12.42 -7.04
N LEU A 435 24.69 -12.48 -6.39
CA LEU A 435 24.08 -13.70 -5.90
C LEU A 435 23.43 -14.48 -7.05
N GLN A 436 23.25 -15.79 -6.90
CA GLN A 436 22.57 -16.63 -7.89
C GLN A 436 21.05 -16.56 -7.71
N LEU A 437 20.49 -15.38 -7.85
CA LEU A 437 19.06 -15.09 -7.75
C LEU A 437 18.65 -14.00 -8.74
N ASN A 438 17.35 -13.90 -8.97
CA ASN A 438 16.74 -12.84 -9.76
C ASN A 438 15.56 -12.23 -9.00
N ALA A 439 15.73 -11.00 -8.52
CA ALA A 439 14.66 -10.24 -7.88
C ALA A 439 13.82 -9.52 -8.94
N ARG A 440 12.50 -9.75 -8.90
CA ARG A 440 11.51 -9.11 -9.78
C ARG A 440 10.21 -8.83 -9.03
N VAL A 441 9.29 -8.09 -9.65
CA VAL A 441 7.90 -8.05 -9.17
C VAL A 441 7.28 -9.45 -9.38
N ASN A 442 6.51 -9.95 -8.41
CA ASN A 442 5.89 -11.27 -8.46
C ASN A 442 4.74 -11.33 -9.50
N ASP A 443 4.30 -12.55 -9.81
CA ASP A 443 3.31 -12.79 -10.88
C ASP A 443 1.89 -12.33 -10.55
N THR A 444 1.59 -12.13 -9.27
CA THR A 444 0.36 -11.52 -8.77
C THR A 444 0.43 -9.99 -8.76
N GLY A 445 1.64 -9.41 -8.93
CA GLY A 445 1.88 -7.96 -8.99
C GLY A 445 1.62 -7.22 -7.69
N ASP A 446 1.72 -7.91 -6.57
CA ASP A 446 1.46 -7.40 -5.23
C ASP A 446 2.70 -7.50 -4.32
N GLY A 447 3.85 -7.92 -4.82
CA GLY A 447 5.06 -8.12 -4.02
C GLY A 447 6.34 -8.23 -4.83
N ILE A 448 7.43 -8.54 -4.13
CA ILE A 448 8.73 -8.85 -4.74
C ILE A 448 8.93 -10.36 -4.68
N LEU A 449 9.23 -10.99 -5.82
CA LEU A 449 9.70 -12.36 -5.92
C LEU A 449 11.22 -12.38 -5.98
N ILE A 450 11.84 -13.21 -5.13
CA ILE A 450 13.25 -13.59 -5.26
C ILE A 450 13.28 -14.97 -5.89
N GLU A 451 13.53 -15.01 -7.18
CA GLU A 451 13.59 -16.23 -7.99
C GLU A 451 14.97 -16.89 -7.82
N ASP A 452 14.97 -18.19 -7.55
CA ASP A 452 16.21 -18.97 -7.44
C ASP A 452 16.78 -19.23 -8.83
N THR A 453 18.07 -18.91 -9.02
CA THR A 453 18.82 -19.29 -10.22
C THR A 453 20.03 -20.16 -9.89
N GLY A 454 20.15 -20.56 -8.62
CA GLY A 454 21.26 -21.31 -8.07
C GLY A 454 21.02 -22.83 -8.02
N PRO A 455 21.91 -23.56 -7.32
CA PRO A 455 21.90 -25.02 -7.30
C PRO A 455 20.87 -25.64 -6.34
N GLY A 456 20.10 -24.86 -5.57
CA GLY A 456 19.08 -25.39 -4.66
C GLY A 456 19.62 -26.17 -3.45
N VAL A 457 20.85 -25.89 -3.00
CA VAL A 457 21.49 -26.65 -1.90
C VAL A 457 20.92 -26.24 -0.53
N VAL A 458 20.61 -24.96 -0.37
CA VAL A 458 19.91 -24.40 0.79
C VAL A 458 18.70 -23.61 0.32
N ALA A 459 17.75 -23.35 1.22
CA ALA A 459 16.65 -22.43 0.94
C ALA A 459 17.17 -20.99 0.91
N ILE A 460 16.59 -20.16 0.03
CA ILE A 460 16.82 -18.71 0.06
C ILE A 460 16.40 -18.19 1.44
N ALA A 461 17.21 -17.33 2.04
CA ALA A 461 16.97 -16.78 3.36
C ALA A 461 17.21 -15.28 3.39
N VAL A 462 16.28 -14.54 3.98
CA VAL A 462 16.36 -13.10 4.16
C VAL A 462 16.27 -12.78 5.64
N GLU A 463 17.29 -12.11 6.16
CA GLU A 463 17.41 -11.77 7.58
C GLU A 463 17.60 -10.25 7.76
N GLU A 464 16.99 -9.68 8.80
CA GLU A 464 17.18 -8.27 9.14
C GLU A 464 18.56 -8.02 9.76
N LYS A 465 19.17 -6.87 9.45
CA LYS A 465 20.41 -6.42 10.09
C LYS A 465 20.17 -5.20 10.96
N GLY A 466 19.38 -5.38 12.02
CA GLY A 466 19.04 -4.33 12.99
C GLY A 466 17.95 -3.36 12.54
N SER A 467 17.26 -3.64 11.43
CA SER A 467 16.13 -2.88 10.89
C SER A 467 14.86 -3.72 10.78
N SER A 468 13.81 -3.14 10.16
CA SER A 468 12.56 -3.81 9.75
C SER A 468 12.31 -3.66 8.25
N THR A 469 13.38 -3.49 7.48
CA THR A 469 13.36 -3.17 6.05
C THR A 469 12.85 -4.34 5.21
N ALA A 470 13.45 -5.52 5.36
CA ALA A 470 13.02 -6.73 4.67
C ALA A 470 11.56 -7.08 5.04
N LYS A 471 11.19 -6.95 6.31
CA LYS A 471 9.80 -7.14 6.76
C LYS A 471 8.84 -6.15 6.10
N SER A 472 9.25 -4.89 5.96
CA SER A 472 8.44 -3.85 5.31
C SER A 472 8.34 -4.04 3.79
N LEU A 473 9.27 -4.77 3.19
CA LEU A 473 9.22 -5.18 1.78
C LEU A 473 8.49 -6.52 1.55
N GLY A 474 8.02 -7.18 2.62
CA GLY A 474 7.41 -8.51 2.53
C GLY A 474 8.41 -9.66 2.41
N LEU A 475 9.72 -9.37 2.37
CA LEU A 475 10.78 -10.34 2.05
C LEU A 475 11.36 -11.09 3.26
N LEU A 476 11.02 -10.71 4.50
CA LEU A 476 11.61 -11.34 5.69
C LEU A 476 11.15 -12.80 5.83
N GLY A 477 12.09 -13.74 5.80
CA GLY A 477 11.81 -15.16 5.99
C GLY A 477 12.77 -16.06 5.23
N THR A 478 12.40 -17.33 5.13
CA THR A 478 13.12 -18.35 4.36
C THR A 478 12.16 -19.00 3.37
N ALA A 479 12.63 -19.33 2.18
CA ALA A 479 11.85 -20.11 1.22
C ALA A 479 11.43 -21.46 1.82
N SER A 480 10.30 -21.98 1.36
CA SER A 480 9.65 -23.17 1.94
C SER A 480 10.55 -24.40 1.88
N THR A 481 11.20 -24.64 0.74
CA THR A 481 12.18 -25.71 0.56
C THR A 481 13.44 -25.24 -0.18
N PRO A 482 14.57 -25.96 -0.08
CA PRO A 482 15.77 -25.65 -0.87
C PRO A 482 15.50 -25.72 -2.38
N GLY A 483 15.81 -24.64 -3.08
CA GLY A 483 15.53 -24.51 -4.52
C GLY A 483 14.19 -23.85 -4.86
N ASP A 484 13.37 -23.52 -3.87
CA ASP A 484 12.15 -22.74 -4.08
C ASP A 484 12.45 -21.23 -4.09
N ASP A 485 11.60 -20.50 -4.79
CA ASP A 485 11.56 -19.04 -4.76
C ASP A 485 11.05 -18.51 -3.41
N LEU A 486 11.38 -17.26 -3.11
CA LEU A 486 10.85 -16.54 -1.96
C LEU A 486 9.93 -15.43 -2.44
N ASP A 487 8.62 -15.60 -2.23
CA ASP A 487 7.59 -14.62 -2.58
C ASP A 487 7.27 -13.70 -1.40
N GLY A 488 7.51 -12.40 -1.60
CA GLY A 488 7.20 -11.32 -0.67
C GLY A 488 5.84 -10.66 -0.91
N SER A 489 4.85 -11.39 -1.46
CA SER A 489 3.46 -10.96 -1.65
C SER A 489 2.88 -10.27 -0.40
N PHE A 490 2.18 -9.14 -0.61
CA PHE A 490 1.43 -8.45 0.44
C PHE A 490 0.04 -9.07 0.68
N GLU A 491 -0.46 -9.85 -0.27
CA GLU A 491 -1.58 -10.75 -0.11
C GLU A 491 -1.22 -11.91 0.83
N LYS A 492 -2.22 -12.37 1.58
CA LYS A 492 -2.09 -13.53 2.46
C LYS A 492 -3.31 -14.43 2.31
N THR A 493 -3.08 -15.63 1.77
CA THR A 493 -4.06 -16.70 1.77
C THR A 493 -4.11 -17.36 3.15
N ILE A 494 -5.31 -17.49 3.70
CA ILE A 494 -5.53 -18.16 4.99
C ILE A 494 -6.35 -19.43 4.73
N GLU A 495 -5.72 -20.59 4.94
CA GLU A 495 -6.41 -21.87 4.81
C GLU A 495 -7.42 -22.06 5.95
N VAL A 496 -8.68 -22.30 5.60
CA VAL A 496 -9.77 -22.61 6.54
C VAL A 496 -10.21 -24.06 6.35
N LEU A 497 -10.12 -24.84 7.42
CA LEU A 497 -10.54 -26.24 7.44
C LEU A 497 -12.00 -26.36 7.88
N SER A 498 -12.67 -27.44 7.51
CA SER A 498 -14.06 -27.71 7.91
C SER A 498 -14.26 -27.89 9.42
N THR A 499 -13.16 -28.09 10.17
CA THR A 499 -13.15 -28.18 11.64
C THR A 499 -12.94 -26.84 12.33
N ASP A 500 -12.55 -25.80 11.59
CA ASP A 500 -12.22 -24.51 12.17
C ASP A 500 -13.47 -23.80 12.69
N THR A 501 -13.32 -23.20 13.87
CA THR A 501 -14.29 -22.29 14.45
C THR A 501 -14.02 -20.87 13.99
N LEU A 502 -14.98 -19.96 14.21
CA LEU A 502 -14.75 -18.53 13.99
C LEU A 502 -13.57 -17.98 14.82
N GLN A 503 -13.29 -18.58 15.98
CA GLN A 503 -12.14 -18.18 16.78
C GLN A 503 -10.83 -18.61 16.11
N ASP A 504 -10.78 -19.83 15.56
CA ASP A 504 -9.61 -20.30 14.82
C ASP A 504 -9.35 -19.41 13.59
N VAL A 505 -10.40 -18.95 12.91
CA VAL A 505 -10.27 -17.99 11.79
C VAL A 505 -9.70 -16.64 12.27
N VAL A 506 -10.19 -16.11 13.40
CA VAL A 506 -9.64 -14.86 13.99
C VAL A 506 -8.17 -15.02 14.38
N ASP A 507 -7.82 -16.16 14.97
CA ASP A 507 -6.46 -16.44 15.40
C ASP A 507 -5.54 -16.57 14.18
N LYS A 508 -5.95 -17.31 13.14
CA LYS A 508 -5.22 -17.42 11.87
C LYS A 508 -5.01 -16.07 11.17
N ILE A 509 -6.04 -15.21 11.15
CA ILE A 509 -5.89 -13.84 10.62
C ILE A 509 -4.88 -13.05 11.44
N THR A 510 -4.92 -13.15 12.76
CA THR A 510 -4.00 -12.43 13.65
C THR A 510 -2.57 -12.93 13.49
N ASP A 511 -2.38 -14.24 13.38
CA ASP A 511 -1.08 -14.91 13.24
C ASP A 511 -0.44 -14.69 11.86
N SER A 512 -1.26 -14.41 10.83
CA SER A 512 -0.76 -14.07 9.48
C SER A 512 0.04 -12.75 9.45
N GLY A 513 -0.06 -11.92 10.50
CA GLY A 513 0.70 -10.68 10.62
C GLY A 513 0.26 -9.55 9.68
N ILE A 514 -0.90 -9.69 9.02
CA ILE A 514 -1.50 -8.61 8.21
C ILE A 514 -2.01 -7.47 9.10
N ASP A 515 -2.05 -6.24 8.57
CA ASP A 515 -2.54 -5.07 9.30
C ASP A 515 -4.08 -4.99 9.30
N VAL A 516 -4.73 -6.10 9.63
CA VAL A 516 -6.19 -6.25 9.76
C VAL A 516 -6.49 -6.83 11.13
N LYS A 517 -7.42 -6.21 11.86
CA LYS A 517 -7.92 -6.68 13.15
C LYS A 517 -9.19 -7.46 12.93
N ALA A 518 -9.17 -8.74 13.29
CA ALA A 518 -10.35 -9.59 13.29
C ALA A 518 -10.95 -9.70 14.70
N SER A 519 -12.28 -9.70 14.79
CA SER A 519 -13.00 -9.95 16.04
C SER A 519 -14.36 -10.60 15.80
N ILE A 520 -14.90 -11.27 16.81
CA ILE A 520 -16.25 -11.85 16.76
C ILE A 520 -17.23 -10.92 17.47
N ILE A 521 -18.33 -10.58 16.79
CA ILE A 521 -19.44 -9.81 17.35
C ILE A 521 -20.64 -10.73 17.51
N ASN A 522 -21.35 -10.61 18.63
CA ASN A 522 -22.67 -11.23 18.82
C ASN A 522 -23.76 -10.19 18.58
N ASP A 523 -24.55 -10.34 17.52
CA ASP A 523 -25.62 -9.42 17.12
C ASP A 523 -26.96 -9.68 17.85
N GLY A 524 -27.04 -10.72 18.67
CA GLY A 524 -28.22 -11.09 19.45
C GLY A 524 -29.35 -11.75 18.64
N SER A 525 -29.13 -12.09 17.37
CA SER A 525 -30.13 -12.76 16.54
C SER A 525 -30.40 -14.20 17.00
N ALA A 526 -31.63 -14.69 16.81
CA ALA A 526 -32.05 -16.00 17.34
C ALA A 526 -31.37 -17.19 16.65
N ASN A 527 -30.98 -17.01 15.38
CA ASN A 527 -30.36 -18.04 14.54
C ASN A 527 -29.02 -17.48 14.03
N SER A 528 -27.92 -18.09 14.46
CA SER A 528 -26.55 -17.67 14.12
C SER A 528 -26.24 -16.22 14.54
N PRO A 529 -26.07 -15.92 15.85
CA PRO A 529 -25.83 -14.55 16.31
C PRO A 529 -24.41 -14.02 16.09
N PHE A 530 -23.46 -14.89 15.77
CA PHE A 530 -22.05 -14.52 15.67
C PHE A 530 -21.71 -14.02 14.27
N ARG A 531 -20.95 -12.92 14.20
CA ARG A 531 -20.45 -12.28 12.98
C ARG A 531 -18.94 -12.10 13.10
N LEU A 532 -18.21 -12.39 12.03
CA LEU A 532 -16.80 -12.00 11.90
C LEU A 532 -16.77 -10.51 11.51
N ASN A 533 -16.00 -9.73 12.25
CA ASN A 533 -15.79 -8.31 12.00
C ASN A 533 -14.31 -8.07 11.70
N LEU A 534 -14.04 -7.49 10.55
CA LEU A 534 -12.70 -7.16 10.09
C LEU A 534 -12.55 -5.64 10.04
N LEU A 535 -11.50 -5.13 10.69
CA LEU A 535 -11.21 -3.71 10.74
C LEU A 535 -9.77 -3.47 10.28
N ALA A 536 -9.58 -2.52 9.37
CA ALA A 536 -8.26 -2.08 8.98
C ALA A 536 -7.45 -1.59 10.20
N GLY A 537 -6.18 -1.99 10.31
CA GLY A 537 -5.29 -1.52 11.36
C GLY A 537 -4.94 -0.03 11.25
N LYS A 538 -5.17 0.57 10.07
CA LYS A 538 -4.94 2.00 9.77
C LYS A 538 -6.19 2.69 9.25
N SER A 539 -6.26 3.99 9.49
CA SER A 539 -7.27 4.87 8.91
C SER A 539 -6.88 5.30 7.49
N GLY A 540 -7.83 5.94 6.80
CA GLY A 540 -7.59 6.49 5.47
C GLY A 540 -7.91 5.50 4.37
N LYS A 541 -7.88 5.96 3.11
CA LYS A 541 -8.00 5.11 1.93
C LYS A 541 -6.87 4.09 1.85
N SER A 542 -5.71 4.43 2.40
CA SER A 542 -4.58 3.51 2.41
C SER A 542 -4.86 2.29 3.30
N GLY A 543 -5.57 2.43 4.41
CA GLY A 543 -6.02 1.26 5.19
C GLY A 543 -7.01 0.33 4.48
N SER A 544 -7.42 0.59 3.24
CA SER A 544 -8.32 -0.33 2.52
C SER A 544 -7.65 -1.67 2.28
N PHE A 545 -8.39 -2.75 2.50
CA PHE A 545 -8.00 -4.10 2.15
C PHE A 545 -9.17 -4.76 1.42
N ILE A 546 -8.86 -5.75 0.60
CA ILE A 546 -9.83 -6.63 -0.02
C ILE A 546 -9.91 -7.89 0.83
N PHE A 547 -11.13 -8.40 1.02
CA PHE A 547 -11.37 -9.68 1.66
C PHE A 547 -12.15 -10.56 0.69
N ASP A 548 -11.48 -11.58 0.20
CA ASP A 548 -12.08 -12.67 -0.54
C ASP A 548 -12.28 -13.86 0.41
N ASP A 549 -13.49 -14.43 0.40
CA ASP A 549 -13.80 -15.60 1.21
C ASP A 549 -13.49 -16.93 0.51
N GLY A 550 -12.95 -16.89 -0.72
CA GLY A 550 -12.57 -18.07 -1.48
C GLY A 550 -13.75 -18.99 -1.81
N GLY A 551 -14.97 -18.44 -1.85
CA GLY A 551 -16.20 -19.21 -2.11
C GLY A 551 -16.76 -19.92 -0.87
N LEU A 552 -16.30 -19.59 0.34
CA LEU A 552 -16.85 -20.13 1.59
C LEU A 552 -18.29 -19.67 1.87
N GLY A 553 -18.79 -18.64 1.17
CA GLY A 553 -20.15 -18.14 1.31
C GLY A 553 -20.38 -17.40 2.64
N LEU A 554 -19.35 -16.71 3.14
CA LEU A 554 -19.41 -15.93 4.39
C LEU A 554 -20.34 -14.70 4.26
N GLY A 555 -20.65 -14.28 3.03
CA GLY A 555 -21.62 -13.20 2.77
C GLY A 555 -21.17 -11.86 3.35
N THR A 556 -19.92 -11.48 3.10
CA THR A 556 -19.33 -10.26 3.65
C THR A 556 -20.02 -9.01 3.14
N GLN A 557 -20.06 -7.99 3.99
CA GLN A 557 -20.61 -6.68 3.63
C GLN A 557 -19.65 -5.59 4.09
N ASN A 558 -19.36 -4.64 3.21
CA ASN A 558 -18.59 -3.47 3.60
C ASN A 558 -19.46 -2.48 4.37
N LEU A 559 -19.22 -2.34 5.68
CA LEU A 559 -19.98 -1.40 6.52
C LEU A 559 -19.53 0.05 6.31
N VAL A 560 -18.22 0.27 6.11
CA VAL A 560 -17.62 1.61 6.01
C VAL A 560 -16.46 1.59 5.02
N GLU A 561 -16.60 2.38 3.96
CA GLU A 561 -15.53 2.62 2.99
C GLU A 561 -14.34 3.37 3.60
N ALA A 562 -13.14 2.85 3.34
CA ALA A 562 -11.88 3.49 3.69
C ALA A 562 -11.70 4.81 2.92
N LYS A 563 -11.62 5.94 3.64
CA LYS A 563 -11.54 7.29 3.06
C LYS A 563 -10.49 8.14 3.75
N ASN A 564 -9.72 8.89 2.97
CA ASN A 564 -8.81 9.90 3.51
C ASN A 564 -9.59 11.10 4.05
N ALA A 565 -9.07 11.72 5.11
CA ALA A 565 -9.53 13.02 5.56
C ALA A 565 -9.17 14.08 4.51
N LYS A 566 -10.11 14.98 4.21
CA LYS A 566 -9.91 16.10 3.29
C LYS A 566 -10.25 17.40 4.00
N VAL A 567 -9.34 18.36 3.96
CA VAL A 567 -9.54 19.71 4.49
C VAL A 567 -9.18 20.74 3.43
N PHE A 568 -9.89 21.86 3.41
CA PHE A 568 -9.61 22.95 2.50
C PHE A 568 -9.01 24.11 3.28
N PHE A 569 -7.87 24.61 2.82
CA PHE A 569 -7.19 25.75 3.41
C PHE A 569 -7.38 27.01 2.56
N GLY A 570 -7.53 28.18 3.21
CA GLY A 570 -7.61 29.49 2.57
C GLY A 570 -8.98 29.91 2.04
N SER A 571 -9.90 28.98 1.75
CA SER A 571 -11.27 29.28 1.30
C SER A 571 -12.23 28.16 1.67
N SER A 572 -13.50 28.49 1.90
CA SER A 572 -14.60 27.52 2.03
C SER A 572 -15.10 27.01 0.68
N ASP A 573 -14.72 27.66 -0.43
CA ASP A 573 -15.04 27.24 -1.79
C ASP A 573 -14.02 26.17 -2.24
N PRO A 574 -14.44 24.91 -2.50
CA PRO A 574 -13.55 23.83 -2.93
C PRO A 574 -12.79 24.14 -4.22
N ALA A 575 -13.29 25.03 -5.08
CA ALA A 575 -12.64 25.42 -6.32
C ALA A 575 -11.51 26.44 -6.13
N LYS A 576 -11.43 27.08 -4.95
CA LYS A 576 -10.45 28.14 -4.62
C LYS A 576 -9.57 27.81 -3.43
N GLY A 577 -10.00 26.90 -2.57
CA GLY A 577 -9.24 26.44 -1.41
C GLY A 577 -8.19 25.40 -1.81
N VAL A 578 -7.07 25.38 -1.10
CA VAL A 578 -6.04 24.35 -1.26
C VAL A 578 -6.55 23.08 -0.58
N ALA A 579 -6.81 22.03 -1.37
CA ALA A 579 -7.24 20.74 -0.86
C ALA A 579 -6.04 20.00 -0.25
N ILE A 580 -6.12 19.71 1.03
CA ILE A 580 -5.15 18.89 1.76
C ILE A 580 -5.82 17.58 2.09
N THR A 581 -5.17 16.48 1.72
CA THR A 581 -5.64 15.13 1.99
C THR A 581 -4.70 14.45 2.97
N SER A 582 -5.24 13.73 3.95
CA SER A 582 -4.47 13.00 4.96
C SER A 582 -5.09 11.62 5.18
N THR A 583 -4.23 10.60 5.37
CA THR A 583 -4.67 9.23 5.73
C THR A 583 -5.15 9.15 7.18
N SER A 584 -4.86 10.15 8.01
CA SER A 584 -5.29 10.20 9.41
C SER A 584 -6.03 11.50 9.75
N ASN A 585 -6.75 11.47 10.88
CA ASN A 585 -7.37 12.66 11.45
C ASN A 585 -6.36 13.61 12.13
N THR A 586 -5.07 13.27 12.15
CA THR A 586 -4.00 14.14 12.64
C THR A 586 -3.18 14.61 11.45
N ILE A 587 -3.28 15.90 11.15
CA ILE A 587 -2.58 16.53 10.05
C ILE A 587 -1.38 17.28 10.63
N THR A 588 -0.19 16.89 10.21
CA THR A 588 1.07 17.57 10.51
C THR A 588 1.60 18.29 9.27
N SER A 589 2.53 19.21 9.45
CA SER A 589 3.33 19.82 8.36
C SER A 589 2.60 20.72 7.35
N VAL A 590 1.29 20.90 7.47
CA VAL A 590 0.55 21.89 6.65
C VAL A 590 0.95 23.31 7.01
N VAL A 591 1.10 23.58 8.31
CA VAL A 591 1.68 24.81 8.82
C VAL A 591 2.89 24.38 9.66
N PRO A 592 4.11 24.88 9.38
CA PRO A 592 5.29 24.53 10.15
C PRO A 592 5.07 24.69 11.67
N GLY A 593 5.39 23.65 12.43
CA GLY A 593 5.22 23.63 13.89
C GLY A 593 3.79 23.43 14.41
N VAL A 594 2.79 23.23 13.54
CA VAL A 594 1.40 23.02 13.94
C VAL A 594 0.94 21.60 13.64
N THR A 595 0.31 20.99 14.65
CA THR A 595 -0.40 19.70 14.52
C THR A 595 -1.91 19.95 14.65
N ILE A 596 -2.66 19.62 13.60
CA ILE A 596 -4.11 19.82 13.55
C ILE A 596 -4.80 18.48 13.77
N ASN A 597 -5.59 18.36 14.83
CA ASN A 597 -6.39 17.17 15.11
C ASN A 597 -7.84 17.40 14.68
N LEU A 598 -8.25 16.73 13.61
CA LEU A 598 -9.61 16.72 13.11
C LEU A 598 -10.50 15.88 14.03
N LYS A 599 -11.62 16.46 14.44
CA LYS A 599 -12.59 15.78 15.31
C LYS A 599 -13.88 15.46 14.57
N ASN A 600 -14.40 16.43 13.81
CA ASN A 600 -15.63 16.31 13.04
C ASN A 600 -15.53 17.14 11.75
N ALA A 601 -16.35 16.79 10.76
CA ALA A 601 -16.52 17.63 9.58
C ALA A 601 -17.22 18.94 9.95
N SER A 602 -16.68 20.07 9.49
CA SER A 602 -17.30 21.39 9.66
C SER A 602 -18.00 21.82 8.38
N THR A 603 -19.21 22.37 8.49
CA THR A 603 -19.94 23.01 7.38
C THR A 603 -19.63 24.51 7.27
N SER A 604 -18.85 25.06 8.21
CA SER A 604 -18.44 26.46 8.25
C SER A 604 -16.92 26.60 8.36
N SER A 605 -16.38 27.73 7.94
CA SER A 605 -14.94 27.99 8.02
C SER A 605 -14.46 28.04 9.47
N VAL A 606 -13.46 27.25 9.81
CA VAL A 606 -12.79 27.28 11.11
C VAL A 606 -11.58 28.20 11.03
N ARG A 607 -11.51 29.23 11.89
CA ARG A 607 -10.34 30.10 12.00
C ARG A 607 -9.38 29.55 13.04
N LEU A 608 -8.19 29.13 12.61
CA LEU A 608 -7.09 28.79 13.49
C LEU A 608 -6.27 30.06 13.77
N VAL A 609 -6.03 30.34 15.05
CA VAL A 609 -5.15 31.44 15.49
C VAL A 609 -3.99 30.80 16.24
N VAL A 610 -2.77 31.10 15.79
CA VAL A 610 -1.53 30.68 16.46
C VAL A 610 -0.95 31.91 17.12
N ASP A 611 -1.11 31.99 18.43
CA ASP A 611 -0.60 33.08 19.26
C ASP A 611 0.53 32.57 20.16
N ARG A 612 1.32 33.52 20.66
CA ARG A 612 2.43 33.25 21.58
C ARG A 612 1.88 33.03 22.98
N ASP A 613 2.35 31.97 23.65
CA ASP A 613 2.00 31.69 25.03
C ASP A 613 3.00 32.34 25.99
N ASN A 614 2.66 33.53 26.51
CA ASN A 614 3.46 34.23 27.53
C ASN A 614 3.18 33.69 28.95
N GLU A 615 2.03 33.03 29.14
CA GLU A 615 1.59 32.52 30.44
C GLU A 615 2.46 31.33 30.84
N ALA A 616 2.66 30.37 29.94
CA ALA A 616 3.55 29.23 30.17
C ALA A 616 4.99 29.65 30.52
N ALA A 617 5.53 30.68 29.86
CA ALA A 617 6.85 31.21 30.18
C ALA A 617 6.91 31.86 31.57
N SER A 618 5.85 32.60 31.94
CA SER A 618 5.74 33.24 33.26
C SER A 618 5.59 32.21 34.38
N GLU A 619 4.81 31.16 34.16
CA GLU A 619 4.65 30.03 35.09
C GLU A 619 5.98 29.30 35.31
N ALA A 620 6.77 29.06 34.26
CA ALA A 620 8.09 28.44 34.38
C ALA A 620 9.06 29.26 35.24
N VAL A 621 9.09 30.59 35.06
CA VAL A 621 9.93 31.48 35.88
C VAL A 621 9.42 31.57 37.31
N ASN A 622 8.10 31.61 37.52
CA ASN A 622 7.52 31.60 38.86
C ASN A 622 7.88 30.30 39.60
N LYS A 623 7.74 29.15 38.93
CA LYS A 623 8.13 27.85 39.50
C LYS A 623 9.62 27.82 39.86
N PHE A 624 10.49 28.36 39.02
CA PHE A 624 11.91 28.48 39.34
C PHE A 624 12.13 29.32 40.62
N VAL A 625 11.42 30.43 40.78
CA VAL A 625 11.49 31.28 41.99
C VAL A 625 11.00 30.53 43.23
N GLU A 626 9.91 29.77 43.12
CA GLU A 626 9.39 28.93 44.21
C GLU A 626 10.41 27.84 44.61
N ASP A 627 10.93 27.09 43.64
CA ASP A 627 11.90 26.02 43.88
C ASP A 627 13.20 26.58 44.50
N PHE A 628 13.68 27.73 44.01
CA PHE A 628 14.86 28.40 44.56
C PHE A 628 14.63 28.82 46.02
N ASN A 629 13.48 29.43 46.31
CA ASN A 629 13.16 29.86 47.67
C ASN A 629 12.99 28.68 48.62
N ALA A 630 12.42 27.56 48.17
CA ALA A 630 12.31 26.34 48.97
C ALA A 630 13.69 25.80 49.38
N VAL A 631 14.68 25.82 48.46
CA VAL A 631 16.06 25.43 48.79
C VAL A 631 16.68 26.38 49.82
N ILE A 632 16.51 27.69 49.64
CA ILE A 632 17.01 28.69 50.60
C ILE A 632 16.34 28.55 51.97
N GLU A 633 15.06 28.23 52.03
CA GLU A 633 14.33 27.99 53.28
C GLU A 633 14.88 26.77 54.03
N ILE A 634 15.16 25.67 53.31
CA ILE A 634 15.81 24.48 53.89
C ILE A 634 17.19 24.85 54.44
N ILE A 635 18.02 25.55 53.66
CA ILE A 635 19.36 26.01 54.08
C ILE A 635 19.26 26.86 55.36
N ASN A 636 18.39 27.86 55.36
CA ASN A 636 18.21 28.77 56.50
C ASN A 636 17.69 28.04 57.75
N THR A 637 16.85 27.01 57.59
CA THR A 637 16.36 26.20 58.71
C THR A 637 17.49 25.48 59.44
N TYR A 638 18.50 24.99 58.70
CA TYR A 638 19.63 24.25 59.27
C TYR A 638 20.86 25.11 59.63
N ASP A 639 20.96 26.32 59.09
CA ASP A 639 22.09 27.27 59.30
C ASP A 639 21.71 28.52 60.11
N ALA A 640 20.56 28.52 60.80
CA ALA A 640 20.15 29.61 61.67
C ALA A 640 20.49 29.37 63.15
N TYR A 641 20.61 30.48 63.89
CA TYR A 641 20.60 30.48 65.35
C TYR A 641 19.27 31.08 65.80
N ASP A 642 18.50 30.32 66.57
CA ASP A 642 17.27 30.80 67.19
C ASP A 642 17.62 31.45 68.53
N ALA A 643 17.48 32.78 68.59
CA ALA A 643 17.80 33.57 69.76
C ALA A 643 16.78 33.41 70.91
N ASP A 644 15.56 32.94 70.61
CA ASP A 644 14.49 32.75 71.61
C ASP A 644 14.62 31.40 72.31
N THR A 645 14.98 30.35 71.56
CA THR A 645 15.21 29.00 72.10
C THR A 645 16.68 28.74 72.47
N GLU A 646 17.57 29.68 72.16
CA GLU A 646 19.03 29.56 72.27
C GLU A 646 19.59 28.32 71.54
N THR A 647 18.85 27.79 70.55
CA THR A 647 19.23 26.59 69.81
C THR A 647 19.97 26.93 68.52
N ARG A 648 21.05 26.19 68.27
CA ARG A 648 21.77 26.26 67.00
C ARG A 648 21.18 25.25 66.00
N GLY A 649 21.03 25.66 64.75
CA GLY A 649 20.79 24.76 63.64
C GLY A 649 21.88 23.69 63.55
N ILE A 650 21.50 22.49 63.09
CA ILE A 650 22.40 21.31 63.07
C ILE A 650 23.63 21.58 62.19
N LEU A 651 23.48 22.38 61.13
CA LEU A 651 24.53 22.70 60.18
C LEU A 651 25.05 24.15 60.33
N LEU A 652 24.72 24.82 61.44
CA LEU A 652 25.15 26.19 61.70
C LEU A 652 26.67 26.31 61.66
N GLY A 653 27.17 27.14 60.74
CA GLY A 653 28.61 27.38 60.55
C GLY A 653 29.30 26.36 59.63
N ASP A 654 28.55 25.50 58.94
CA ASP A 654 29.12 24.61 57.93
C ASP A 654 29.52 25.39 56.66
N SER A 655 30.82 25.35 56.36
CA SER A 655 31.39 26.07 55.20
C SER A 655 30.91 25.56 53.83
N THR A 656 30.37 24.34 53.74
CA THR A 656 29.83 23.80 52.47
C THR A 656 28.44 24.39 52.21
N LEU A 657 27.61 24.51 53.25
CA LEU A 657 26.28 25.13 53.13
C LEU A 657 26.37 26.61 52.73
N SER A 658 27.27 27.36 53.38
CA SER A 658 27.56 28.75 53.02
C SER A 658 28.12 28.88 51.58
N ARG A 659 28.92 27.92 51.11
CA ARG A 659 29.42 27.92 49.71
C ARG A 659 28.31 27.68 48.71
N VAL A 660 27.38 26.77 49.01
CA VAL A 660 26.21 26.47 48.16
C VAL A 660 25.30 27.70 48.07
N SER A 661 24.92 28.28 49.21
CA SER A 661 24.03 29.46 49.23
C SER A 661 24.66 30.65 48.51
N GLN A 662 25.96 30.90 48.71
CA GLN A 662 26.68 31.96 48.01
C GLN A 662 26.79 31.70 46.50
N ALA A 663 26.99 30.46 46.07
CA ALA A 663 27.06 30.12 44.65
C ALA A 663 25.70 30.32 43.95
N LEU A 664 24.61 29.85 44.56
CA LEU A 664 23.24 30.05 44.07
C LEU A 664 22.89 31.55 43.97
N TYR A 665 23.20 32.31 45.02
CA TYR A 665 22.97 33.75 45.06
C TYR A 665 23.79 34.50 44.00
N SER A 666 25.09 34.16 43.88
CA SER A 666 25.98 34.77 42.90
C SER A 666 25.49 34.52 41.49
N MET A 667 24.96 33.32 41.22
CA MET A 667 24.41 32.96 39.91
C MET A 667 23.21 33.85 39.54
N VAL A 668 22.22 33.98 40.43
CA VAL A 668 21.00 34.79 40.17
C VAL A 668 21.28 36.29 40.09
N SER A 669 22.26 36.78 40.85
CA SER A 669 22.64 38.20 40.85
C SER A 669 23.70 38.57 39.81
N SER A 670 24.33 37.58 39.19
CA SER A 670 25.36 37.80 38.17
C SER A 670 24.77 38.43 36.90
N ARG A 671 25.60 39.22 36.24
CA ARG A 671 25.35 39.68 34.89
C ARG A 671 25.92 38.64 33.94
N ASN A 672 25.11 38.12 33.04
CA ASN A 672 25.57 37.23 31.99
C ASN A 672 26.30 38.07 30.92
N SER A 673 27.58 37.80 30.72
CA SER A 673 28.44 38.52 29.77
C SER A 673 28.25 38.09 28.31
N ASP A 674 27.72 36.89 28.12
CA ASP A 674 27.69 36.19 26.84
C ASP A 674 26.38 36.47 26.09
N VAL A 675 25.35 36.91 26.82
CA VAL A 675 24.08 37.38 26.28
C VAL A 675 24.21 38.85 25.83
N SER A 676 24.21 39.06 24.52
CA SER A 676 24.06 40.39 23.91
C SER A 676 22.58 40.77 23.77
N GLY A 677 22.16 41.88 24.38
CA GLY A 677 20.77 42.35 24.30
C GLY A 677 20.44 43.45 25.32
N ILE A 678 19.16 43.87 25.35
CA ILE A 678 18.65 44.86 26.32
C ILE A 678 18.66 44.27 27.74
N TYR A 679 18.46 42.96 27.83
CA TYR A 679 18.41 42.20 29.08
C TYR A 679 19.63 41.28 29.22
N ASN A 680 20.41 41.47 30.28
CA ASN A 680 21.59 40.65 30.62
C ASN A 680 21.64 40.26 32.11
N THR A 681 20.61 40.60 32.87
CA THR A 681 20.44 40.23 34.29
C THR A 681 18.99 39.84 34.54
N LEU A 682 18.76 38.88 35.44
CA LEU A 682 17.41 38.44 35.80
C LEU A 682 16.55 39.53 36.45
N THR A 683 17.18 40.51 37.11
CA THR A 683 16.49 41.65 37.72
C THR A 683 15.85 42.60 36.71
N GLN A 684 16.40 42.67 35.49
CA GLN A 684 15.83 43.48 34.41
C GLN A 684 14.54 42.86 33.88
N VAL A 685 14.42 41.54 33.89
CA VAL A 685 13.23 40.79 33.46
C VAL A 685 12.27 40.46 34.61
N GLY A 686 12.47 41.02 35.82
CA GLY A 686 11.47 40.94 36.90
C GLY A 686 11.77 39.97 38.04
N VAL A 687 12.90 39.25 38.03
CA VAL A 687 13.32 38.44 39.19
C VAL A 687 14.14 39.30 40.15
N LYS A 688 13.55 39.69 41.28
CA LYS A 688 14.17 40.57 42.27
C LYS A 688 14.76 39.75 43.41
N VAL A 689 15.90 40.21 43.92
CA VAL A 689 16.54 39.62 45.10
C VAL A 689 15.99 40.29 46.36
N GLY A 690 15.50 39.48 47.29
CA GLY A 690 14.92 39.90 48.57
C GLY A 690 15.91 39.84 49.74
N SER A 691 15.42 40.08 50.95
CA SER A 691 16.20 39.95 52.18
C SER A 691 16.40 38.47 52.55
N GLY A 692 17.59 38.11 53.01
CA GLY A 692 17.88 36.74 53.45
C GLY A 692 18.19 35.76 52.31
N GLY A 693 18.53 36.27 51.11
CA GLY A 693 18.95 35.45 49.98
C GLY A 693 17.79 34.85 49.17
N THR A 694 16.54 35.13 49.50
CA THR A 694 15.35 34.75 48.72
C THR A 694 15.17 35.64 47.48
N ILE A 695 14.37 35.18 46.53
CA ILE A 695 14.04 35.91 45.31
C ILE A 695 12.52 36.04 45.13
N SER A 696 12.06 37.05 44.40
CA SER A 696 10.64 37.29 44.11
C SER A 696 10.43 37.57 42.63
N PHE A 697 9.28 37.17 42.10
CA PHE A 697 8.93 37.32 40.69
C PHE A 697 7.92 38.45 40.48
N ASP A 698 8.27 39.40 39.62
CA ASP A 698 7.39 40.46 39.14
C ASP A 698 6.85 40.10 37.76
N SER A 699 5.73 39.37 37.74
CA SER A 699 5.11 38.85 36.51
C SER A 699 4.72 39.97 35.53
N ALA A 700 4.29 41.13 36.03
CA ALA A 700 3.96 42.28 35.18
C ALA A 700 5.18 42.80 34.43
N LYS A 701 6.31 42.95 35.13
CA LYS A 701 7.58 43.38 34.52
C LYS A 701 8.16 42.34 33.55
N PHE A 702 7.98 41.05 33.84
CA PHE A 702 8.40 39.99 32.93
C PHE A 702 7.56 39.98 31.64
N THR A 703 6.24 40.16 31.76
CA THR A 703 5.34 40.28 30.61
C THR A 703 5.70 41.50 29.76
N GLU A 704 5.96 42.65 30.37
CA GLU A 704 6.42 43.86 29.67
C GLU A 704 7.76 43.63 28.94
N ALA A 705 8.68 42.88 29.55
CA ALA A 705 9.96 42.53 28.93
C ALA A 705 9.79 41.60 27.72
N LEU A 706 8.91 40.60 27.81
CA LEU A 706 8.56 39.71 26.69
C LEU A 706 7.87 40.46 25.54
N ASP A 707 7.03 41.44 25.84
CA ASP A 707 6.35 42.25 24.84
C ASP A 707 7.29 43.26 24.17
N THR A 708 8.29 43.76 24.90
CA THR A 708 9.27 44.73 24.39
C THR A 708 10.33 44.07 23.51
N ASP A 709 10.98 43.01 23.99
CA ASP A 709 12.04 42.29 23.26
C ASP A 709 12.13 40.83 23.74
N ARG A 710 11.27 39.99 23.19
CA ARG A 710 11.23 38.55 23.49
C ARG A 710 12.56 37.86 23.22
N ASP A 711 13.22 38.18 22.12
CA ASP A 711 14.45 37.49 21.69
C ASP A 711 15.57 37.73 22.71
N SER A 712 15.66 38.94 23.28
CA SER A 712 16.58 39.22 24.38
C SER A 712 16.24 38.44 25.65
N VAL A 713 14.95 38.29 25.99
CA VAL A 713 14.52 37.48 27.15
C VAL A 713 14.82 36.00 26.92
N GLU A 714 14.53 35.48 25.73
CA GLU A 714 14.82 34.10 25.36
C GLU A 714 16.31 33.82 25.45
N LYS A 715 17.16 34.65 24.82
CA LYS A 715 18.63 34.52 24.94
C LYS A 715 19.09 34.56 26.39
N LEU A 716 18.51 35.41 27.24
CA LEU A 716 18.89 35.46 28.65
C LEU A 716 18.70 34.11 29.36
N PHE A 717 17.63 33.37 29.06
CA PHE A 717 17.32 32.11 29.74
C PHE A 717 17.87 30.87 29.02
N SER A 718 17.73 30.79 27.69
CA SER A 718 17.93 29.56 26.91
C SER A 718 19.08 29.62 25.89
N LEU A 719 19.86 30.71 25.83
CA LEU A 719 21.00 30.79 24.91
C LEU A 719 21.94 29.60 25.12
N ARG A 720 22.27 28.93 24.01
CA ARG A 720 23.31 27.90 23.98
C ARG A 720 23.92 27.89 22.58
N THR A 721 25.08 28.50 22.45
CA THR A 721 25.88 28.45 21.23
C THR A 721 26.94 27.38 21.39
N THR A 722 26.97 26.42 20.47
CA THR A 722 27.92 25.33 20.45
C THR A 722 28.83 25.43 19.23
N GLU A 723 30.10 25.14 19.42
CA GLU A 723 31.08 24.98 18.36
C GLU A 723 31.59 23.54 18.40
N THR A 724 31.57 22.87 17.25
CA THR A 724 32.06 21.50 17.11
C THR A 724 33.46 21.56 16.52
N ASP A 725 34.43 21.01 17.24
CA ASP A 725 35.79 20.87 16.76
C ASP A 725 35.82 19.82 15.63
N GLU A 726 36.26 20.21 14.43
CA GLU A 726 36.23 19.37 13.21
C GLU A 726 37.17 18.15 13.28
N ASP A 727 38.20 18.19 14.13
CA ASP A 727 39.21 17.13 14.25
C ASP A 727 38.83 16.08 15.32
N THR A 728 38.11 16.50 16.36
CA THR A 728 37.80 15.67 17.53
C THR A 728 36.31 15.34 17.69
N ASN A 729 35.44 15.99 16.91
CA ASN A 729 33.98 15.98 17.09
C ASN A 729 33.53 16.43 18.50
N GLU A 730 34.39 17.13 19.25
CA GLU A 730 34.05 17.63 20.59
C GLU A 730 33.16 18.87 20.47
N ILE A 731 32.01 18.84 21.16
CA ILE A 731 31.06 19.95 21.18
C ILE A 731 31.36 20.81 22.41
N THR A 732 31.82 22.04 22.18
CA THR A 732 32.06 23.02 23.25
C THR A 732 30.99 24.11 23.21
N VAL A 733 30.54 24.55 24.39
CA VAL A 733 29.58 25.67 24.49
C VAL A 733 30.39 26.96 24.60
N THR A 734 30.23 27.86 23.61
CA THR A 734 30.99 29.11 23.50
C THR A 734 30.24 30.34 24.01
N ALA A 735 28.91 30.24 24.12
CA ALA A 735 28.07 31.24 24.79
C ALA A 735 26.85 30.55 25.42
N SER A 736 26.49 30.97 26.62
CA SER A 736 25.38 30.38 27.39
C SER A 736 24.50 31.43 28.05
N GLY A 737 23.22 31.09 28.22
CA GLY A 737 22.24 31.82 29.01
C GLY A 737 22.17 31.29 30.44
N PHE A 738 21.40 31.99 31.27
CA PHE A 738 21.23 31.71 32.69
C PHE A 738 20.81 30.26 32.98
N GLY A 739 19.88 29.69 32.19
CA GLY A 739 19.37 28.34 32.43
C GLY A 739 20.45 27.27 32.29
N TYR A 740 21.32 27.38 31.28
CA TYR A 740 22.44 26.47 31.09
C TYR A 740 23.49 26.62 32.20
N ASP A 741 23.89 27.86 32.50
CA ASP A 741 24.88 28.15 33.55
C ASP A 741 24.39 27.68 34.93
N PHE A 742 23.10 27.85 35.22
CA PHE A 742 22.48 27.38 36.46
C PHE A 742 22.46 25.85 36.52
N SER A 743 22.18 25.17 35.40
CA SER A 743 22.26 23.70 35.32
C SER A 743 23.70 23.19 35.54
N GLN A 744 24.70 23.86 34.99
CA GLN A 744 26.12 23.52 35.22
C GLN A 744 26.52 23.74 36.69
N LEU A 745 26.04 24.82 37.31
CA LEU A 745 26.23 25.04 38.73
C LEU A 745 25.59 23.92 39.55
N LEU A 746 24.34 23.55 39.27
CA LEU A 746 23.65 22.46 39.96
C LEU A 746 24.42 21.14 39.83
N ASN A 747 24.83 20.76 38.62
CA ASN A 747 25.64 19.56 38.40
C ASN A 747 26.92 19.60 39.24
N ARG A 748 27.68 20.69 39.23
CA ARG A 748 28.91 20.81 40.06
C ARG A 748 28.64 20.70 41.57
N LEU A 749 27.44 21.02 42.02
CA LEU A 749 27.06 20.90 43.43
C LEU A 749 26.55 19.49 43.78
N THR A 750 25.75 18.85 42.90
CA THR A 750 24.97 17.66 43.21
C THR A 750 25.38 16.38 42.50
N ASP A 751 26.27 16.43 41.52
CA ASP A 751 26.75 15.25 40.79
C ASP A 751 27.53 14.29 41.71
N THR A 752 27.88 13.10 41.21
CA THR A 752 28.56 12.05 42.00
C THR A 752 29.90 12.50 42.57
N ASP A 753 30.60 13.39 41.87
CA ASP A 753 31.84 14.02 42.34
C ASP A 753 31.61 15.47 42.82
N GLY A 754 30.35 15.85 43.06
CA GLY A 754 29.92 17.17 43.42
C GLY A 754 30.27 17.57 44.86
N THR A 755 30.16 18.87 45.15
CA THR A 755 30.54 19.43 46.47
C THR A 755 29.72 18.83 47.62
N VAL A 756 28.42 18.57 47.40
CA VAL A 756 27.53 17.97 48.40
C VAL A 756 27.89 16.50 48.64
N GLN A 757 28.12 15.73 47.57
CA GLN A 757 28.49 14.32 47.68
C GLN A 757 29.83 14.15 48.39
N SER A 758 30.84 14.95 48.05
CA SER A 758 32.15 14.94 48.72
C SER A 758 32.05 15.19 50.24
N LYS A 759 31.12 16.04 50.67
CA LYS A 759 30.84 16.29 52.10
C LYS A 759 30.15 15.10 52.76
N LEU A 760 29.18 14.48 52.07
CA LEU A 760 28.52 13.26 52.54
C LEU A 760 29.54 12.12 52.70
N ASP A 761 30.42 11.92 51.74
CA ASP A 761 31.47 10.89 51.79
C ASP A 761 32.43 11.14 52.96
N THR A 762 32.80 12.41 53.19
CA THR A 762 33.64 12.80 54.33
C THR A 762 32.96 12.45 55.66
N ILE A 763 31.66 12.71 55.80
CA ILE A 763 30.90 12.38 57.01
C ILE A 763 30.75 10.86 57.16
N SER A 764 30.46 10.14 56.08
CA SER A 764 30.34 8.67 56.09
C SER A 764 31.64 7.99 56.51
N ASN A 765 32.78 8.45 55.98
CA ASN A 765 34.09 7.93 56.38
C ASN A 765 34.41 8.24 57.85
N GLN A 766 34.01 9.41 58.36
CA GLN A 766 34.14 9.73 59.78
C GLN A 766 33.25 8.83 60.65
N LEU A 767 32.04 8.51 60.19
CA LEU A 767 31.13 7.61 60.89
C LEU A 767 31.70 6.19 60.95
N GLU A 768 32.23 5.68 59.84
CA GLU A 768 32.88 4.38 59.76
C GLU A 768 34.07 4.29 60.72
N LEU A 769 35.01 5.26 60.67
CA LEU A 769 36.14 5.32 61.59
C LEU A 769 35.73 5.40 63.07
N ASN A 770 34.63 6.10 63.37
CA ASN A 770 34.11 6.18 64.74
C ASN A 770 33.47 4.86 65.18
N ASN A 771 32.75 4.16 64.29
CA ASN A 771 32.18 2.84 64.57
C ASN A 771 33.29 1.80 64.79
N ASP A 772 34.30 1.78 63.93
CA ASP A 772 35.49 0.92 64.12
C ASP A 772 36.14 1.18 65.47
N ARG A 773 36.25 2.45 65.88
CA ARG A 773 36.79 2.81 67.18
C ARG A 773 35.91 2.36 68.35
N ILE A 774 34.59 2.42 68.20
CA ILE A 774 33.63 1.91 69.18
C ILE A 774 33.77 0.40 69.32
N ASP A 775 33.87 -0.33 68.21
CA ASP A 775 34.01 -1.79 68.21
C ASP A 775 35.31 -2.23 68.88
N ASN A 776 36.44 -1.60 68.53
CA ASN A 776 37.72 -1.85 69.20
C ASN A 776 37.68 -1.57 70.71
N LEU A 777 36.93 -0.54 71.14
CA LEU A 777 36.75 -0.24 72.57
C LEU A 777 35.86 -1.29 73.25
N ASN A 778 34.82 -1.77 72.58
CA ASN A 778 33.95 -2.83 73.09
C ASN A 778 34.73 -4.14 73.27
N ASP A 779 35.54 -4.53 72.29
CA ASP A 779 36.41 -5.71 72.36
C ASP A 779 37.38 -5.59 73.56
N LEU A 780 38.00 -4.43 73.74
CA LEU A 780 38.89 -4.18 74.88
C LEU A 780 38.17 -4.24 76.23
N LEU A 781 36.94 -3.71 76.30
CA LEU A 781 36.10 -3.80 77.51
C LEU A 781 35.69 -5.25 77.80
N ASP A 782 35.41 -6.05 76.78
CA ASP A 782 35.07 -7.46 76.90
C ASP A 782 36.26 -8.31 77.34
N ASP A 783 37.45 -8.10 76.78
CA ASP A 783 38.69 -8.74 77.22
C ASP A 783 39.00 -8.41 78.69
N LYS A 784 38.84 -7.13 79.06
CA LYS A 784 39.02 -6.70 80.45
C LYS A 784 38.01 -7.36 81.38
N ARG A 785 36.75 -7.50 80.95
CA ARG A 785 35.70 -8.21 81.69
C ARG A 785 36.05 -9.69 81.86
N LEU A 786 36.50 -10.37 80.80
CA LEU A 786 36.91 -11.78 80.83
C LEU A 786 38.10 -12.00 81.76
N ARG A 787 39.10 -11.12 81.71
CA ARG A 787 40.26 -11.16 82.61
C ARG A 787 39.83 -11.02 84.06
N LEU A 788 38.99 -10.02 84.38
CA LEU A 788 38.47 -9.81 85.73
C LEU A 788 37.62 -11.00 86.21
N GLN A 789 36.80 -11.61 85.33
CA GLN A 789 36.04 -12.83 85.66
C GLN A 789 36.97 -14.01 85.96
N THR A 790 38.06 -14.16 85.20
CA THR A 790 39.05 -15.22 85.41
C THR A 790 39.83 -15.01 86.72
N GLU A 791 40.28 -13.79 87.00
CA GLU A 791 40.91 -13.41 88.27
C GLU A 791 39.96 -13.65 89.45
N PHE A 792 38.68 -13.30 89.31
CA PHE A 792 37.66 -13.55 90.33
C PHE A 792 37.42 -15.05 90.57
N ASN A 793 37.27 -15.85 89.50
CA ASN A 793 37.13 -17.30 89.61
C ASN A 793 38.36 -17.97 90.24
N ALA A 794 39.57 -17.53 89.88
CA ALA A 794 40.81 -18.02 90.50
C ALA A 794 40.89 -17.64 91.98
N MET A 795 40.43 -16.45 92.34
CA MET A 795 40.33 -16.00 93.73
C MET A 795 39.31 -16.83 94.52
N GLU A 796 38.14 -17.12 93.95
CA GLU A 796 37.13 -18.01 94.53
C GLU A 796 37.65 -19.44 94.72
N LEU A 797 38.36 -20.00 93.73
CA LEU A 797 39.00 -21.31 93.86
C LEU A 797 40.09 -21.32 94.94
N ALA A 798 40.94 -20.30 94.99
CA ALA A 798 41.95 -20.17 96.03
C ALA A 798 41.32 -20.02 97.43
N LEU A 799 40.21 -19.28 97.54
CA LEU A 799 39.42 -19.18 98.78
C LEU A 799 38.80 -20.52 99.17
N ALA A 800 38.18 -21.24 98.24
CA ALA A 800 37.62 -22.57 98.47
C ALA A 800 38.70 -23.58 98.87
N GLU A 801 39.88 -23.54 98.25
CA GLU A 801 41.02 -24.37 98.59
C GLU A 801 41.59 -24.01 99.97
N MET A 802 41.70 -22.72 100.31
CA MET A 802 42.07 -22.29 101.66
C MET A 802 41.05 -22.73 102.71
N GLN A 803 39.75 -22.66 102.41
CA GLN A 803 38.69 -23.16 103.30
C GLN A 803 38.72 -24.70 103.45
N SER A 804 39.00 -25.42 102.36
CA SER A 804 39.21 -26.87 102.37
C SER A 804 40.46 -27.26 103.17
N GLN A 805 41.58 -26.57 102.99
CA GLN A 805 42.80 -26.74 103.77
C GLN A 805 42.56 -26.39 105.25
N SER A 806 41.83 -25.33 105.56
CA SER A 806 41.42 -24.98 106.94
C SER A 806 40.55 -26.09 107.55
N SER A 807 39.63 -26.67 106.77
CA SER A 807 38.78 -27.78 107.20
C SER A 807 39.60 -29.06 107.41
N ALA A 808 40.50 -29.40 106.48
CA ALA A 808 41.40 -30.55 106.57
C ALA A 808 42.38 -30.41 107.75
N LEU A 809 42.91 -29.21 108.02
CA LEU A 809 43.71 -28.92 109.21
C LEU A 809 42.89 -29.08 110.48
N THR A 810 41.62 -28.67 110.47
CA THR A 810 40.69 -28.88 111.59
C THR A 810 40.40 -30.38 111.80
N THR A 811 40.20 -31.15 110.74
CA THR A 811 40.01 -32.61 110.80
C THR A 811 41.30 -33.34 111.22
N LEU A 812 42.46 -32.93 110.72
CA LEU A 812 43.76 -33.49 111.10
C LEU A 812 44.09 -33.18 112.57
N ALA A 813 43.79 -31.97 113.03
CA ALA A 813 43.87 -31.63 114.45
C ALA A 813 42.94 -32.53 115.29
N SER A 814 41.71 -32.81 114.82
CA SER A 814 40.79 -33.73 115.49
C SER A 814 41.24 -35.21 115.49
N LEU A 815 41.91 -35.66 114.43
CA LEU A 815 42.48 -37.01 114.32
C LEU A 815 43.74 -37.16 115.18
N ALA A 816 44.61 -36.15 115.19
CA ALA A 816 45.78 -36.11 116.06
C ALA A 816 45.37 -36.14 117.53
N THR A 817 44.29 -35.45 117.92
CA THR A 817 43.73 -35.53 119.28
C THR A 817 43.12 -36.90 119.61
N ASN A 818 42.57 -37.61 118.63
CA ASN A 818 41.97 -38.94 118.84
C ASN A 818 43.01 -40.09 118.84
N SER A 819 44.14 -39.96 118.13
CA SER A 819 45.21 -40.95 118.17
C SER A 819 46.04 -40.92 119.46
N SER A 820 45.97 -39.82 120.23
CA SER A 820 46.61 -39.73 121.55
C SER A 820 45.78 -40.31 122.71
N SER A 821 44.59 -40.86 122.45
CA SER A 821 43.67 -41.32 123.51
C SER A 821 43.28 -42.81 123.47
N SER A 822 43.98 -43.67 122.73
CA SER A 822 43.80 -45.12 122.87
C SER A 822 45.10 -45.89 122.61
N GLY A 823 45.84 -46.11 123.70
CA GLY A 823 47.03 -46.95 123.82
C GLY A 823 47.43 -46.99 125.28
#